data_AF-A0A947MPC3-F1
#
_entry.id   AF-A0A947MPC3-F1
#
_cell.length_a   1.000
_cell.length_b   1.000
_cell.length_c   1.000
_cell.angle_alpha   90.00
_cell.angle_beta   90.00
_cell.angle_gamma   90.00
#
_symmetry.space_group_name_H-M   'P 1'
#
loop_
_entity.id
_entity.type
_entity.pdbx_description
1 polymer ?
#
loop_
_entity_poly.entity_id
_entity_poly.type
_entity_poly.pdbx_seq_one_letter_code
_entity_poly.pdbx_strand_id
1 'polypeptide(L)'
;MIAAVAVTGYGAVSGYGVGAERLAAAFEGRDCQRPITRFDASRPDGPAFAALVPDADALEDDADRVVRFAVAAAREAIAHAGVTPGPRSALLIGLTVVGTARRLDALLGRVGDALAWPGPRLAFGTACSGSTAALATGRELLLAGRADFVLAGGSHALGHHELWGFHSLGVLARDKCRPFGLPAGVVLGDGAAFCVLERGSAEPLAFLGGTALSTDGFHEAAPEPSGARLARTVEAALADAGLPAADVDAVSTHGTGSAGNDAAEWRGLARVFGAHPVHVVAPKALIGHTQTAAGALEAVLAVMGLERQSLPAATTVSELRFGSPPLLFRVPGPVPHETALSVNAAFGGANAVLVLTRRPRAGAPPREAPRVYVHGIGAKGLSRSSGYGHDSALSALERRHDLRGATPLMRLWIDAAASALTESGIRGSERVGLVAAATALSPSNYARFERSLAERGRAAADATTIPHLVPNAAAGGVARVLGLTGPHIVLASGPAAGLMAAMLAFDALHRRVDADAFVCGGADEAELEGDPSGAACVVLSRSPSPVRLASASLGAPGTLAKAAAMALSEAGLSAPDLIVTSTAGAVVTRALGAADVVSMHALAPMAPSYASSLALTEAASAVRSGAHRHVLLVADAPEGTVALVIVRGEP
;
A
#
# COMPACT_ATOMS: atom_id res chain seq x y z
N MET A 1 16.42 23.59 6.99
CA MET A 1 15.77 23.04 5.78
C MET A 1 15.51 21.57 6.02
N ILE A 2 14.36 21.04 5.61
CA ILE A 2 14.13 19.58 5.64
C ILE A 2 15.07 18.95 4.61
N ALA A 3 15.85 17.96 5.04
CA ALA A 3 16.73 17.22 4.14
C ALA A 3 15.90 16.42 3.13
N ALA A 4 16.24 16.53 1.85
CA ALA A 4 15.62 15.75 0.78
C ALA A 4 15.82 14.24 1.04
N VAL A 5 14.85 13.43 0.60
CA VAL A 5 14.92 11.98 0.66
C VAL A 5 15.59 11.47 -0.63
N ALA A 6 16.73 10.82 -0.46
CA ALA A 6 17.53 10.22 -1.52
C ALA A 6 17.26 8.72 -1.62
N VAL A 7 17.34 8.20 -2.84
CA VAL A 7 17.60 6.78 -3.10
C VAL A 7 19.11 6.59 -3.10
N THR A 8 19.63 5.75 -2.20
CA THR A 8 21.08 5.54 -2.01
C THR A 8 21.54 4.13 -2.41
N GLY A 9 20.59 3.20 -2.54
CA GLY A 9 20.84 1.88 -3.08
C GLY A 9 19.56 1.29 -3.64
N TYR A 10 19.73 0.32 -4.53
CA TYR A 10 18.63 -0.45 -5.09
C TYR A 10 19.08 -1.87 -5.39
N GLY A 11 18.12 -2.79 -5.45
CA GLY A 11 18.32 -4.18 -5.84
C GLY A 11 17.06 -4.73 -6.52
N ALA A 12 17.23 -5.74 -7.37
CA ALA A 12 16.16 -6.22 -8.23
C ALA A 12 16.26 -7.71 -8.59
N VAL A 13 15.10 -8.31 -8.79
CA VAL A 13 14.87 -9.64 -9.35
C VAL A 13 13.74 -9.50 -10.38
N SER A 14 13.94 -9.98 -11.59
CA SER A 14 12.95 -9.85 -12.67
C SER A 14 13.01 -11.03 -13.64
N GLY A 15 12.15 -11.03 -14.66
CA GLY A 15 12.22 -12.01 -15.75
C GLY A 15 13.57 -12.05 -16.51
N TYR A 16 14.43 -11.03 -16.35
CA TYR A 16 15.82 -11.05 -16.86
C TYR A 16 16.80 -11.85 -16.01
N GLY A 17 16.46 -12.12 -14.75
CA GLY A 17 17.35 -12.75 -13.77
C GLY A 17 17.37 -12.04 -12.43
N VAL A 18 18.25 -12.54 -11.57
CA VAL A 18 18.55 -12.00 -10.23
C VAL A 18 19.66 -10.97 -10.37
N GLY A 19 19.46 -9.78 -9.81
CA GLY A 19 20.40 -8.67 -9.83
C GLY A 19 19.91 -7.48 -10.66
N ALA A 20 20.16 -6.28 -10.15
CA ALA A 20 19.90 -5.02 -10.83
C ALA A 20 20.70 -4.86 -12.13
N GLU A 21 21.87 -5.49 -12.22
CA GLU A 21 22.65 -5.59 -13.46
C GLU A 21 21.88 -6.31 -14.57
N ARG A 22 21.15 -7.40 -14.25
CA ARG A 22 20.31 -8.11 -15.21
C ARG A 22 19.08 -7.31 -15.62
N LEU A 23 18.50 -6.56 -14.68
CA LEU A 23 17.38 -5.65 -14.99
C LEU A 23 17.79 -4.56 -16.00
N ALA A 24 19.06 -4.16 -16.05
CA ALA A 24 19.56 -3.17 -17.01
C ALA A 24 19.41 -3.62 -18.48
N ALA A 25 19.19 -4.90 -18.76
CA ALA A 25 18.84 -5.38 -20.10
C ALA A 25 17.55 -4.74 -20.65
N ALA A 26 16.69 -4.17 -19.79
CA ALA A 26 15.52 -3.40 -20.20
C ALA A 26 15.86 -2.17 -21.07
N PHE A 27 17.09 -1.65 -20.98
CA PHE A 27 17.57 -0.54 -21.82
C PHE A 27 18.00 -1.00 -23.22
N GLU A 28 18.16 -2.31 -23.45
CA GLU A 28 18.63 -2.89 -24.72
C GLU A 28 17.50 -3.28 -25.67
N GLY A 29 16.23 -3.20 -25.26
CA GLY A 29 15.08 -3.52 -26.14
C GLY A 29 14.68 -4.97 -26.25
N ARG A 30 15.25 -5.85 -25.43
CA ARG A 30 14.85 -7.27 -25.37
C ARG A 30 13.82 -7.45 -24.26
N ASP A 31 12.60 -7.90 -24.55
CA ASP A 31 11.66 -8.31 -23.50
C ASP A 31 12.03 -9.69 -22.92
N CYS A 32 11.50 -10.00 -21.73
CA CYS A 32 11.70 -11.30 -21.07
C CYS A 32 10.42 -12.15 -21.01
N GLN A 33 9.42 -11.82 -21.82
CA GLN A 33 8.13 -12.52 -21.87
C GLN A 33 8.23 -13.79 -22.73
N ARG A 34 7.85 -14.93 -22.16
CA ARG A 34 7.95 -16.25 -22.82
C ARG A 34 6.75 -17.14 -22.46
N PRO A 35 6.46 -18.19 -23.25
CA PRO A 35 5.48 -19.20 -22.87
C PRO A 35 5.77 -19.76 -21.47
N ILE A 36 4.73 -19.92 -20.66
CA ILE A 36 4.85 -20.46 -19.30
C ILE A 36 5.13 -21.96 -19.40
N THR A 37 6.27 -22.39 -18.85
CA THR A 37 6.67 -23.81 -18.78
C THR A 37 6.75 -24.35 -17.34
N ARG A 38 6.70 -23.47 -16.33
CA ARG A 38 6.86 -23.84 -14.91
C ARG A 38 5.68 -24.64 -14.36
N PHE A 39 4.49 -24.46 -14.91
CA PHE A 39 3.28 -25.18 -14.57
C PHE A 39 2.36 -25.22 -15.78
N ASP A 40 1.34 -26.09 -15.76
CA ASP A 40 0.38 -26.17 -16.85
C ASP A 40 -0.43 -24.88 -16.98
N ALA A 41 -0.15 -24.18 -18.08
CA ALA A 41 -0.73 -22.89 -18.46
C ALA A 41 -1.33 -22.96 -19.88
N SER A 42 -1.71 -24.17 -20.30
CA SER A 42 -2.26 -24.44 -21.63
C SER A 42 -3.66 -23.85 -21.74
N ARG A 43 -3.88 -22.90 -22.65
CA ARG A 43 -5.20 -22.36 -22.95
C ARG A 43 -5.74 -22.95 -24.26
N PRO A 44 -7.06 -22.93 -24.48
CA PRO A 44 -7.66 -23.36 -25.75
C PRO A 44 -7.10 -22.62 -26.98
N ASP A 45 -6.61 -21.39 -26.81
CA ASP A 45 -6.11 -20.51 -27.87
C ASP A 45 -4.58 -20.38 -27.92
N GLY A 46 -3.84 -21.23 -27.19
CA GLY A 46 -2.38 -21.27 -27.20
C GLY A 46 -1.76 -21.27 -25.79
N PRO A 47 -0.42 -21.26 -25.68
CA PRO A 47 0.23 -21.16 -24.39
C PRO A 47 0.04 -19.75 -23.79
N ALA A 48 -0.20 -19.67 -22.47
CA ALA A 48 -0.09 -18.38 -21.80
C ALA A 48 1.38 -17.94 -21.69
N PHE A 49 1.61 -16.63 -21.71
CA PHE A 49 2.93 -16.01 -21.58
C PHE A 49 3.08 -15.35 -20.22
N ALA A 50 4.32 -15.33 -19.72
CA ALA A 50 4.71 -14.56 -18.54
C ALA A 50 6.19 -14.15 -18.59
N ALA A 51 6.55 -13.12 -17.83
CA ALA A 51 7.93 -12.75 -17.54
C ALA A 51 8.38 -13.41 -16.23
N LEU A 52 8.76 -14.69 -16.31
CA LEU A 52 9.17 -15.47 -15.15
C LEU A 52 10.66 -15.35 -14.87
N VAL A 53 11.03 -15.26 -13.59
CA VAL A 53 12.45 -15.29 -13.16
C VAL A 53 13.06 -16.62 -13.61
N PRO A 54 14.13 -16.61 -14.44
CA PRO A 54 14.89 -17.80 -14.79
C PRO A 54 15.49 -18.45 -13.54
N ASP A 55 15.54 -19.78 -13.50
CA ASP A 55 16.17 -20.55 -12.41
C ASP A 55 15.72 -20.12 -11.01
N ALA A 56 14.45 -19.71 -10.86
CA ALA A 56 13.88 -19.21 -9.61
C ALA A 56 14.04 -20.18 -8.42
N ASP A 57 14.18 -21.47 -8.70
CA ASP A 57 14.36 -22.52 -7.69
C ASP A 57 15.83 -22.67 -7.24
N ALA A 58 16.80 -22.10 -7.96
CA ALA A 58 18.23 -22.13 -7.62
C ALA A 58 18.63 -21.08 -6.56
N LEU A 59 17.73 -20.17 -6.19
CA LEU A 59 17.93 -19.28 -5.06
C LEU A 59 17.95 -20.09 -3.76
N GLU A 60 19.05 -19.98 -3.00
CA GLU A 60 19.25 -20.63 -1.69
C GLU A 60 18.07 -20.33 -0.74
N ASP A 61 17.72 -21.32 0.10
CA ASP A 61 16.64 -21.36 1.12
C ASP A 61 15.37 -22.15 0.72
N ASP A 62 14.78 -22.89 1.67
CA ASP A 62 13.52 -23.67 1.53
C ASP A 62 12.27 -22.75 1.60
N ALA A 63 12.47 -21.46 1.35
CA ALA A 63 11.46 -20.43 1.48
C ALA A 63 10.60 -20.31 0.21
N ASP A 64 9.38 -19.76 0.38
CA ASP A 64 8.50 -19.46 -0.75
C ASP A 64 9.23 -18.53 -1.73
N ARG A 65 9.00 -18.71 -3.05
CA ARG A 65 9.67 -17.90 -4.08
C ARG A 65 9.54 -16.39 -3.85
N VAL A 66 8.38 -15.94 -3.37
CA VAL A 66 8.14 -14.52 -3.03
C VAL A 66 9.10 -14.01 -1.94
N VAL A 67 9.42 -14.84 -0.94
CA VAL A 67 10.39 -14.51 0.12
C VAL A 67 11.80 -14.52 -0.45
N ARG A 68 12.17 -15.53 -1.24
CA ARG A 68 13.50 -15.62 -1.87
C ARG A 68 13.80 -14.43 -2.78
N PHE A 69 12.85 -14.05 -3.64
CA PHE A 69 12.99 -12.85 -4.49
C PHE A 69 13.13 -11.59 -3.63
N ALA A 70 12.32 -11.47 -2.57
CA ALA A 70 12.37 -10.31 -1.70
C ALA A 70 13.75 -10.18 -1.01
N VAL A 71 14.24 -11.27 -0.43
CA VAL A 71 15.53 -11.31 0.29
C VAL A 71 16.68 -11.03 -0.66
N ALA A 72 16.69 -11.59 -1.87
CA ALA A 72 17.75 -11.35 -2.86
C ALA A 72 17.81 -9.86 -3.26
N ALA A 73 16.68 -9.27 -3.66
CA ALA A 73 16.62 -7.86 -4.04
C ALA A 73 16.91 -6.92 -2.86
N ALA A 74 16.44 -7.25 -1.66
CA ALA A 74 16.69 -6.48 -0.44
C ALA A 74 18.18 -6.48 -0.05
N ARG A 75 18.84 -7.65 -0.06
CA ARG A 75 20.27 -7.77 0.24
C ARG A 75 21.12 -6.99 -0.76
N GLU A 76 20.80 -7.08 -2.05
CA GLU A 76 21.46 -6.27 -3.07
C GLU A 76 21.28 -4.77 -2.82
N ALA A 77 20.06 -4.31 -2.49
CA ALA A 77 19.81 -2.89 -2.19
C ALA A 77 20.59 -2.39 -0.97
N ILE A 78 20.63 -3.16 0.12
CA ILE A 78 21.39 -2.83 1.34
C ILE A 78 22.88 -2.78 1.03
N ALA A 79 23.40 -3.77 0.29
CA ALA A 79 24.80 -3.84 -0.08
C ALA A 79 25.20 -2.67 -1.00
N HIS A 80 24.34 -2.31 -1.96
CA HIS A 80 24.55 -1.17 -2.85
C HIS A 80 24.62 0.16 -2.07
N ALA A 81 23.74 0.36 -1.10
CA ALA A 81 23.77 1.57 -0.26
C ALA A 81 24.91 1.58 0.78
N GLY A 82 25.50 0.44 1.11
CA GLY A 82 26.52 0.33 2.16
C GLY A 82 26.00 0.59 3.57
N VAL A 83 24.70 0.36 3.81
CA VAL A 83 24.05 0.64 5.11
C VAL A 83 23.93 -0.61 5.98
N THR A 84 23.88 -0.43 7.31
CA THR A 84 23.62 -1.51 8.27
C THR A 84 22.27 -1.26 8.97
N PRO A 85 21.29 -2.17 8.87
CA PRO A 85 20.01 -2.03 9.58
C PRO A 85 20.15 -1.94 11.09
N GLY A 86 19.37 -1.05 11.71
CA GLY A 86 19.27 -0.87 13.15
C GLY A 86 17.81 -0.71 13.62
N PRO A 87 17.56 -0.50 14.92
CA PRO A 87 16.19 -0.48 15.47
C PRO A 87 15.28 0.62 14.91
N ARG A 88 15.87 1.65 14.27
CA ARG A 88 15.17 2.76 13.60
C ARG A 88 15.17 2.63 12.07
N SER A 89 15.50 1.45 11.54
CA SER A 89 15.42 1.12 10.12
C SER A 89 14.07 0.47 9.84
N ALA A 90 13.26 1.02 8.94
CA ALA A 90 11.95 0.43 8.60
C ALA A 90 12.03 -0.44 7.32
N LEU A 91 11.40 -1.62 7.35
CA LEU A 91 11.19 -2.47 6.18
C LEU A 91 9.74 -2.29 5.70
N LEU A 92 9.55 -1.78 4.48
CA LEU A 92 8.24 -1.58 3.87
C LEU A 92 8.15 -2.40 2.59
N ILE A 93 7.20 -3.32 2.51
CA ILE A 93 7.12 -4.26 1.38
C ILE A 93 5.70 -4.36 0.83
N GLY A 94 5.54 -4.12 -0.46
CA GLY A 94 4.35 -4.51 -1.22
C GLY A 94 4.31 -6.03 -1.36
N LEU A 95 3.27 -6.65 -0.83
CA LEU A 95 3.03 -8.09 -0.91
C LEU A 95 1.60 -8.36 -1.35
N THR A 96 1.41 -9.37 -2.18
CA THR A 96 0.11 -9.91 -2.53
C THR A 96 0.25 -11.41 -2.58
N VAL A 97 -0.79 -12.12 -2.16
CA VAL A 97 -0.84 -13.56 -2.31
C VAL A 97 -2.10 -13.95 -3.05
N VAL A 98 -1.92 -14.83 -4.02
CA VAL A 98 -2.98 -15.62 -4.62
C VAL A 98 -2.48 -17.07 -4.58
N GLY A 99 -3.04 -17.89 -3.68
CA GLY A 99 -2.56 -19.24 -3.41
C GLY A 99 -2.56 -19.60 -1.93
N THR A 100 -1.72 -20.58 -1.56
CA THR A 100 -1.72 -21.24 -0.24
C THR A 100 -1.32 -20.34 0.95
N ALA A 101 -0.56 -19.26 0.73
CA ALA A 101 -0.15 -18.34 1.81
C ALA A 101 -1.18 -17.21 2.02
N ARG A 102 -2.21 -17.42 2.85
CA ARG A 102 -3.30 -16.44 3.03
C ARG A 102 -2.96 -15.22 3.90
N ARG A 103 -1.78 -15.20 4.51
CA ARG A 103 -1.35 -14.22 5.52
C ARG A 103 -0.13 -13.44 5.07
N LEU A 104 -0.32 -12.16 4.78
CA LEU A 104 0.74 -11.25 4.32
C LEU A 104 1.75 -10.94 5.43
N ASP A 105 1.30 -10.92 6.69
CA ASP A 105 2.14 -10.70 7.85
C ASP A 105 3.12 -11.86 8.09
N ALA A 106 2.71 -13.10 7.83
CA ALA A 106 3.62 -14.24 7.91
C ALA A 106 4.75 -14.17 6.86
N LEU A 107 4.44 -13.72 5.64
CA LEU A 107 5.46 -13.49 4.61
C LEU A 107 6.39 -12.33 4.99
N LEU A 108 5.85 -11.25 5.52
CA LEU A 108 6.62 -10.12 6.05
C LEU A 108 7.58 -10.56 7.15
N GLY A 109 7.10 -11.38 8.11
CA GLY A 109 7.88 -11.97 9.17
C GLY A 109 9.08 -12.75 8.62
N ARG A 110 8.83 -13.68 7.70
CA ARG A 110 9.88 -14.51 7.08
C ARG A 110 10.92 -13.68 6.31
N VAL A 111 10.50 -12.67 5.56
CA VAL A 111 11.46 -11.76 4.89
C VAL A 111 12.29 -11.00 5.92
N GLY A 112 11.65 -10.46 6.96
CA GLY A 112 12.34 -9.75 8.03
C GLY A 112 13.34 -10.65 8.77
N ASP A 113 12.96 -11.89 9.07
CA ASP A 113 13.82 -12.84 9.77
C ASP A 113 15.01 -13.29 8.91
N ALA A 114 14.79 -13.56 7.62
CA ALA A 114 15.86 -13.89 6.67
C ALA A 114 16.85 -12.74 6.42
N LEU A 115 16.41 -11.49 6.65
CA LEU A 115 17.25 -10.29 6.64
C LEU A 115 17.82 -9.93 8.02
N ALA A 116 17.47 -10.68 9.06
CA ALA A 116 17.72 -10.32 10.46
C ALA A 116 17.32 -8.86 10.78
N TRP A 117 16.19 -8.42 10.21
CA TRP A 117 15.77 -7.02 10.22
C TRP A 117 15.37 -6.58 11.65
N PRO A 118 16.11 -5.61 12.24
CA PRO A 118 15.96 -5.29 13.67
C PRO A 118 14.93 -4.19 13.95
N GLY A 119 14.40 -3.52 12.92
CA GLY A 119 13.45 -2.43 13.08
C GLY A 119 12.01 -2.81 12.69
N PRO A 120 11.09 -1.83 12.64
CA PRO A 120 9.70 -2.07 12.26
C PRO A 120 9.56 -2.55 10.81
N ARG A 121 8.51 -3.33 10.56
CA ARG A 121 8.20 -4.03 9.31
C ARG A 121 6.74 -3.75 8.96
N LEU A 122 6.44 -3.36 7.72
CA LEU A 122 5.07 -3.14 7.27
C LEU A 122 4.83 -3.76 5.89
N ALA A 123 3.69 -4.45 5.74
CA ALA A 123 3.25 -5.03 4.49
C ALA A 123 2.11 -4.22 3.88
N PHE A 124 2.24 -3.89 2.60
CA PHE A 124 1.26 -3.14 1.83
C PHE A 124 0.48 -4.09 0.93
N GLY A 125 -0.81 -4.23 1.22
CA GLY A 125 -1.78 -5.05 0.48
C GLY A 125 -2.53 -4.28 -0.60
N THR A 126 -1.99 -3.14 -1.06
CA THR A 126 -2.62 -2.23 -2.05
C THR A 126 -2.49 -2.73 -3.50
N ALA A 127 -2.53 -4.06 -3.70
CA ALA A 127 -2.39 -4.73 -5.00
C ALA A 127 -1.25 -4.12 -5.86
N CYS A 128 -1.50 -3.83 -7.14
CA CYS A 128 -0.48 -3.40 -8.12
C CYS A 128 0.28 -2.10 -7.76
N SER A 129 -0.23 -1.28 -6.85
CA SER A 129 0.41 -0.04 -6.38
C SER A 129 1.07 -0.19 -5.01
N GLY A 130 1.10 -1.40 -4.45
CA GLY A 130 1.60 -1.68 -3.10
C GLY A 130 3.05 -1.26 -2.85
N SER A 131 3.99 -1.57 -3.75
CA SER A 131 5.39 -1.12 -3.59
C SER A 131 5.57 0.39 -3.76
N THR A 132 4.78 1.01 -4.64
CA THR A 132 4.75 2.47 -4.82
C THR A 132 4.24 3.16 -3.57
N ALA A 133 3.18 2.62 -2.95
CA ALA A 133 2.68 3.05 -1.65
C ALA A 133 3.73 2.84 -0.55
N ALA A 134 4.45 1.72 -0.56
CA ALA A 134 5.56 1.47 0.38
C ALA A 134 6.69 2.51 0.25
N LEU A 135 7.11 2.85 -0.97
CA LEU A 135 8.09 3.89 -1.23
C LEU A 135 7.60 5.27 -0.78
N ALA A 136 6.34 5.60 -1.07
CA ALA A 136 5.72 6.86 -0.64
C ALA A 136 5.61 6.96 0.89
N THR A 137 5.16 5.90 1.57
CA THR A 137 5.13 5.86 3.03
C THR A 137 6.54 5.90 3.63
N GLY A 138 7.53 5.26 3.00
CA GLY A 138 8.92 5.32 3.43
C GLY A 138 9.48 6.73 3.45
N ARG A 139 9.20 7.50 2.40
CA ARG A 139 9.50 8.94 2.36
C ARG A 139 8.85 9.67 3.54
N GLU A 140 7.57 9.44 3.80
CA GLU A 140 6.86 10.12 4.89
C GLU A 140 7.41 9.74 6.27
N LEU A 141 7.76 8.47 6.51
CA LEU A 141 8.38 8.04 7.77
C LEU A 141 9.73 8.74 8.01
N LEU A 142 10.57 8.86 6.97
CA LEU A 142 11.83 9.59 7.05
C LEU A 142 11.62 11.06 7.35
N LEU A 143 10.72 11.71 6.61
CA LEU A 143 10.46 13.13 6.76
C LEU A 143 9.79 13.45 8.11
N ALA A 144 9.02 12.53 8.68
CA ALA A 144 8.46 12.60 10.03
C ALA A 144 9.47 12.22 11.14
N GLY A 145 10.69 11.78 10.77
CA GLY A 145 11.71 11.36 11.74
C GLY A 145 11.38 10.04 12.46
N ARG A 146 10.45 9.24 11.93
CA ARG A 146 10.08 7.91 12.43
C ARG A 146 11.12 6.83 12.12
N ALA A 147 11.91 7.05 11.08
CA ALA A 147 13.00 6.16 10.67
C ALA A 147 14.26 6.96 10.33
N ASP A 148 15.42 6.31 10.45
CA ASP A 148 16.71 6.89 10.07
C ASP A 148 17.07 6.53 8.63
N PHE A 149 16.77 5.29 8.22
CA PHE A 149 16.68 4.89 6.82
C PHE A 149 15.53 3.90 6.62
N VAL A 150 15.06 3.76 5.38
CA VAL A 150 13.96 2.86 5.04
C VAL A 150 14.37 1.97 3.87
N LEU A 151 14.17 0.66 4.00
CA LEU A 151 14.18 -0.26 2.88
C LEU A 151 12.75 -0.45 2.40
N ALA A 152 12.43 0.09 1.22
CA ALA A 152 11.07 0.08 0.67
C ALA A 152 11.03 -0.57 -0.72
N GLY A 153 10.04 -1.42 -0.96
CA GLY A 153 9.96 -2.16 -2.21
C GLY A 153 8.73 -3.05 -2.31
N GLY A 154 8.83 -4.11 -3.10
CA GLY A 154 7.81 -5.13 -3.21
C GLY A 154 8.33 -6.43 -3.82
N SER A 155 7.61 -7.51 -3.58
CA SER A 155 7.91 -8.82 -4.13
C SER A 155 6.64 -9.52 -4.58
N HIS A 156 6.76 -10.31 -5.63
CA HIS A 156 5.68 -11.10 -6.20
C HIS A 156 6.22 -12.33 -6.92
N ALA A 157 5.54 -13.47 -6.74
CA ALA A 157 5.82 -14.71 -7.45
C ALA A 157 4.52 -15.25 -8.05
N LEU A 158 4.50 -15.37 -9.38
CA LEU A 158 3.34 -15.81 -10.13
C LEU A 158 3.00 -17.27 -9.78
N GLY A 159 1.75 -17.46 -9.39
CA GLY A 159 1.15 -18.76 -9.11
C GLY A 159 0.11 -19.17 -10.14
N HIS A 160 -0.22 -20.45 -10.14
CA HIS A 160 -1.26 -21.03 -10.99
C HIS A 160 -2.66 -20.40 -10.74
N HIS A 161 -3.03 -20.21 -9.47
CA HIS A 161 -4.31 -19.62 -9.07
C HIS A 161 -4.50 -18.23 -9.65
N GLU A 162 -3.43 -17.42 -9.63
CA GLU A 162 -3.46 -16.07 -10.18
C GLU A 162 -3.61 -16.07 -11.70
N LEU A 163 -2.86 -16.91 -12.41
CA LEU A 163 -2.97 -16.99 -13.87
C LEU A 163 -4.42 -17.25 -14.29
N TRP A 164 -5.07 -18.22 -13.65
CA TRP A 164 -6.45 -18.57 -14.00
C TRP A 164 -7.49 -17.57 -13.49
N GLY A 165 -7.17 -16.85 -12.41
CA GLY A 165 -7.96 -15.68 -12.00
C GLY A 165 -7.94 -14.58 -13.05
N PHE A 166 -6.77 -14.20 -13.55
CA PHE A 166 -6.68 -13.22 -14.64
C PHE A 166 -7.25 -13.75 -15.97
N HIS A 167 -7.18 -15.06 -16.21
CA HIS A 167 -7.82 -15.68 -17.37
C HIS A 167 -9.34 -15.55 -17.31
N SER A 168 -9.97 -15.83 -16.16
CA SER A 168 -11.44 -15.73 -16.03
C SER A 168 -11.96 -14.30 -16.16
N LEU A 169 -11.13 -13.30 -15.83
CA LEU A 169 -11.42 -11.89 -16.10
C LEU A 169 -11.37 -11.53 -17.61
N GLY A 170 -10.81 -12.41 -18.45
CA GLY A 170 -10.67 -12.17 -19.89
C GLY A 170 -9.64 -11.09 -20.24
N VAL A 171 -8.69 -10.80 -19.34
CA VAL A 171 -7.74 -9.68 -19.49
C VAL A 171 -6.33 -10.12 -19.91
N LEU A 172 -6.03 -11.41 -19.96
CA LEU A 172 -4.71 -11.91 -20.37
C LEU A 172 -4.46 -11.68 -21.86
N ALA A 173 -3.24 -11.25 -22.20
CA ALA A 173 -2.78 -11.19 -23.58
C ALA A 173 -2.77 -12.59 -24.21
N ARG A 174 -2.85 -12.63 -25.55
CA ARG A 174 -2.67 -13.87 -26.32
C ARG A 174 -1.19 -14.24 -26.43
N ASP A 175 -0.32 -13.25 -26.54
CA ASP A 175 1.12 -13.39 -26.69
C ASP A 175 1.87 -12.42 -25.77
N LYS A 176 2.15 -11.20 -26.23
CA LYS A 176 2.93 -10.20 -25.50
C LYS A 176 2.07 -9.01 -25.10
N CYS A 177 2.45 -8.38 -23.98
CA CYS A 177 1.85 -7.14 -23.54
C CYS A 177 2.23 -6.00 -24.51
N ARG A 178 1.22 -5.21 -24.94
CA ARG A 178 1.39 -4.03 -25.79
C ARG A 178 0.63 -2.85 -25.17
N PRO A 179 1.22 -2.17 -24.18
CA PRO A 179 0.61 -1.02 -23.51
C PRO A 179 0.16 0.02 -24.54
N PHE A 180 -1.10 0.45 -24.46
CA PHE A 180 -1.77 1.39 -25.38
C PHE A 180 -1.91 0.92 -26.84
N GLY A 181 -1.32 -0.22 -27.21
CA GLY A 181 -1.35 -0.79 -28.56
C GLY A 181 -2.29 -1.98 -28.71
N LEU A 182 -2.37 -2.55 -29.90
CA LEU A 182 -3.20 -3.72 -30.23
C LEU A 182 -2.35 -4.98 -30.49
N PRO A 183 -2.84 -6.19 -30.18
CA PRO A 183 -4.07 -6.47 -29.42
C PRO A 183 -3.93 -6.15 -27.93
N ALA A 184 -5.09 -6.02 -27.24
CA ALA A 184 -5.14 -5.77 -25.81
C ALA A 184 -4.85 -7.03 -24.98
N GLY A 185 -4.23 -6.81 -23.82
CA GLY A 185 -4.12 -7.80 -22.77
C GLY A 185 -2.87 -7.63 -21.90
N VAL A 186 -2.92 -8.27 -20.75
CA VAL A 186 -1.88 -8.25 -19.72
C VAL A 186 -1.03 -9.51 -19.82
N VAL A 187 0.28 -9.36 -19.67
CA VAL A 187 1.20 -10.48 -19.41
C VAL A 187 1.66 -10.36 -17.97
N LEU A 188 1.53 -11.43 -17.18
CA LEU A 188 1.94 -11.45 -15.76
C LEU A 188 3.45 -11.72 -15.64
N GLY A 189 4.03 -11.54 -14.46
CA GLY A 189 5.45 -11.81 -14.25
C GLY A 189 5.83 -12.02 -12.79
N ASP A 190 6.99 -12.61 -12.58
CA ASP A 190 7.67 -12.67 -11.28
C ASP A 190 8.53 -11.41 -11.08
N GLY A 191 8.73 -10.99 -9.84
CA GLY A 191 9.81 -10.06 -9.55
C GLY A 191 9.84 -9.56 -8.12
N ALA A 192 10.94 -8.91 -7.79
CA ALA A 192 11.09 -8.12 -6.58
C ALA A 192 12.02 -6.95 -6.84
N ALA A 193 11.81 -5.84 -6.16
CA ALA A 193 12.74 -4.73 -6.16
C ALA A 193 12.63 -3.95 -4.85
N PHE A 194 13.75 -3.40 -4.41
CA PHE A 194 13.83 -2.55 -3.23
C PHE A 194 14.73 -1.36 -3.49
N CYS A 195 14.41 -0.25 -2.83
CA CYS A 195 15.24 0.94 -2.71
C CYS A 195 15.56 1.18 -1.24
N VAL A 196 16.80 1.59 -0.97
CA VAL A 196 17.19 2.20 0.31
C VAL A 196 16.94 3.70 0.20
N LEU A 197 16.15 4.23 1.14
CA LEU A 197 15.78 5.63 1.24
C LEU A 197 16.43 6.25 2.48
N GLU A 198 17.10 7.38 2.31
CA GLU A 198 17.81 8.11 3.37
C GLU A 198 17.61 9.61 3.26
N ARG A 199 17.81 10.35 4.36
CA ARG A 199 17.82 11.82 4.36
C ARG A 199 19.23 12.34 4.31
N GLY A 200 19.49 13.33 3.46
CA GLY A 200 20.75 14.09 3.49
C GLY A 200 21.99 13.25 3.14
N SER A 201 21.84 12.20 2.34
CA SER A 201 22.97 11.40 1.85
C SER A 201 23.95 12.26 1.04
N ALA A 202 25.25 11.97 1.20
CA ALA A 202 26.33 12.59 0.43
C ALA A 202 26.46 12.01 -0.98
N GLU A 203 25.99 10.78 -1.20
CA GLU A 203 26.09 10.04 -2.48
C GLU A 203 24.70 9.55 -2.93
N PRO A 204 23.78 10.46 -3.30
CA PRO A 204 22.46 10.08 -3.80
C PRO A 204 22.54 9.56 -5.24
N LEU A 205 21.86 8.44 -5.53
CA LEU A 205 21.65 7.95 -6.90
C LEU A 205 20.56 8.77 -7.61
N ALA A 206 19.50 9.08 -6.85
CA ALA A 206 18.41 9.96 -7.22
C ALA A 206 17.71 10.49 -5.96
N PHE A 207 16.73 11.36 -6.13
CA PHE A 207 15.88 11.86 -5.06
C PHE A 207 14.42 11.50 -5.31
N LEU A 208 13.74 11.05 -4.26
CA LEU A 208 12.29 10.89 -4.25
C LEU A 208 11.65 12.25 -3.90
N GLY A 209 11.54 13.10 -4.92
CA GLY A 209 11.20 14.51 -4.78
C GLY A 209 9.77 14.77 -4.34
N GLY A 210 8.82 13.95 -4.80
CA GLY A 210 7.41 14.05 -4.41
C GLY A 210 6.65 12.76 -4.62
N THR A 211 5.53 12.61 -3.91
CA THR A 211 4.66 11.43 -3.98
C THR A 211 3.20 11.81 -3.80
N ALA A 212 2.29 11.04 -4.39
CA ALA A 212 0.87 11.14 -4.08
C ALA A 212 0.19 9.78 -4.16
N LEU A 213 -0.89 9.66 -3.40
CA LEU A 213 -1.73 8.47 -3.35
C LEU A 213 -3.18 8.94 -3.50
N SER A 214 -4.02 8.17 -4.18
CA SER A 214 -5.47 8.41 -4.21
C SER A 214 -6.23 7.12 -4.44
N THR A 215 -7.56 7.21 -4.49
CA THR A 215 -8.41 6.15 -5.02
C THR A 215 -9.42 6.69 -6.00
N ASP A 216 -9.74 5.89 -7.01
CA ASP A 216 -10.77 6.19 -8.00
C ASP A 216 -12.16 6.30 -7.36
N GLY A 217 -12.43 5.51 -6.30
CA GLY A 217 -13.75 5.41 -5.68
C GLY A 217 -14.84 4.99 -6.68
N PHE A 218 -14.49 4.16 -7.67
CA PHE A 218 -15.33 3.89 -8.85
C PHE A 218 -15.83 2.44 -8.94
N HIS A 219 -14.91 1.47 -9.02
CA HIS A 219 -15.23 0.05 -9.17
C HIS A 219 -14.07 -0.82 -8.67
N GLU A 220 -14.37 -2.05 -8.23
CA GLU A 220 -13.39 -2.95 -7.60
C GLU A 220 -12.40 -3.55 -8.62
N ALA A 221 -12.81 -3.69 -9.87
CA ALA A 221 -11.99 -4.31 -10.93
C ALA A 221 -11.73 -3.42 -12.14
N ALA A 222 -12.31 -2.21 -12.18
CA ALA A 222 -12.27 -1.33 -13.35
C ALA A 222 -11.83 0.07 -12.93
N PRO A 223 -11.00 0.75 -13.74
CA PRO A 223 -10.59 2.11 -13.46
C PRO A 223 -11.74 3.10 -13.68
N GLU A 224 -11.64 4.28 -13.07
CA GLU A 224 -12.50 5.42 -13.41
C GLU A 224 -12.27 5.82 -14.89
N PRO A 225 -13.26 5.68 -15.79
CA PRO A 225 -13.01 5.72 -17.23
C PRO A 225 -12.44 7.04 -17.75
N SER A 226 -12.71 8.16 -17.07
CA SER A 226 -12.26 9.47 -17.51
C SER A 226 -10.79 9.74 -17.18
N GLY A 227 -10.18 8.97 -16.27
CA GLY A 227 -8.81 9.19 -15.80
C GLY A 227 -8.65 10.40 -14.89
N ALA A 228 -9.75 11.01 -14.42
CA ALA A 228 -9.70 12.25 -13.65
C ALA A 228 -9.00 12.08 -12.30
N ARG A 229 -9.22 10.92 -11.65
CA ARG A 229 -8.63 10.59 -10.35
C ARG A 229 -7.11 10.32 -10.48
N LEU A 230 -6.70 9.62 -11.53
CA LEU A 230 -5.28 9.44 -11.87
C LEU A 230 -4.59 10.78 -12.18
N ALA A 231 -5.20 11.64 -13.01
CA ALA A 231 -4.67 12.98 -13.30
C ALA A 231 -4.41 13.81 -12.04
N ARG A 232 -5.37 13.86 -11.11
CA ARG A 232 -5.20 14.58 -9.85
C ARG A 232 -4.12 13.97 -8.96
N THR A 233 -3.93 12.66 -9.01
CA THR A 233 -2.81 12.00 -8.29
C THR A 233 -1.47 12.47 -8.84
N VAL A 234 -1.34 12.55 -10.17
CA VAL A 234 -0.13 13.07 -10.82
C VAL A 234 0.11 14.53 -10.43
N GLU A 235 -0.92 15.38 -10.53
CA GLU A 235 -0.85 16.80 -10.13
C GLU A 235 -0.47 16.96 -8.65
N ALA A 236 -1.03 16.15 -7.75
CA ALA A 236 -0.70 16.17 -6.34
C ALA A 236 0.77 15.75 -6.07
N ALA A 237 1.29 14.76 -6.81
CA ALA A 237 2.69 14.35 -6.67
C ALA A 237 3.66 15.42 -7.17
N LEU A 238 3.29 16.11 -8.26
CA LEU A 238 4.04 17.25 -8.78
C LEU A 238 4.00 18.44 -7.81
N ALA A 239 2.84 18.71 -7.22
CA ALA A 239 2.70 19.74 -6.19
C ALA A 239 3.55 19.41 -4.95
N ASP A 240 3.57 18.15 -4.50
CA ASP A 240 4.43 17.70 -3.41
C ASP A 240 5.93 17.82 -3.76
N ALA A 241 6.30 17.63 -5.03
CA ALA A 241 7.67 17.85 -5.52
C ALA A 241 8.02 19.33 -5.75
N GLY A 242 7.04 20.24 -5.75
CA GLY A 242 7.21 21.64 -6.13
C GLY A 242 7.59 21.80 -7.61
N LEU A 243 7.04 20.97 -8.49
CA LEU A 243 7.33 20.97 -9.93
C LEU A 243 6.08 21.30 -10.76
N PRO A 244 6.19 22.14 -11.80
CA PRO A 244 5.16 22.24 -12.82
C PRO A 244 5.19 21.02 -13.74
N ALA A 245 4.07 20.73 -14.41
CA ALA A 245 4.00 19.63 -15.39
C ALA A 245 4.98 19.78 -16.56
N ALA A 246 5.38 21.02 -16.90
CA ALA A 246 6.35 21.32 -17.95
C ALA A 246 7.79 20.87 -17.63
N ASP A 247 8.11 20.61 -16.36
CA ASP A 247 9.44 20.20 -15.90
C ASP A 247 9.56 18.65 -15.77
N VAL A 248 8.57 17.93 -16.29
CA VAL A 248 8.57 16.46 -16.35
C VAL A 248 9.09 16.01 -17.69
N ASP A 249 10.21 15.29 -17.70
CA ASP A 249 10.81 14.79 -18.93
C ASP A 249 10.23 13.44 -19.34
N ALA A 250 9.97 12.56 -18.37
CA ALA A 250 9.54 11.19 -18.61
C ALA A 250 8.47 10.70 -17.63
N VAL A 251 7.59 9.82 -18.11
CA VAL A 251 6.56 9.13 -17.34
C VAL A 251 6.66 7.63 -17.62
N SER A 252 7.04 6.87 -16.59
CA SER A 252 6.79 5.43 -16.52
C SER A 252 5.34 5.22 -16.15
N THR A 253 4.58 4.72 -17.13
CA THR A 253 3.14 4.47 -17.02
C THR A 253 2.85 3.16 -16.30
N HIS A 254 1.65 3.06 -15.75
CA HIS A 254 1.08 1.79 -15.30
C HIS A 254 0.93 0.83 -16.48
N GLY A 255 0.48 1.29 -17.65
CA GLY A 255 0.62 0.66 -18.97
C GLY A 255 0.59 -0.86 -18.96
N THR A 256 -0.57 -1.44 -18.64
CA THR A 256 -0.69 -2.91 -18.50
C THR A 256 -1.02 -3.62 -19.80
N GLY A 257 -1.40 -2.88 -20.85
CA GLY A 257 -1.94 -3.47 -22.07
C GLY A 257 -3.46 -3.72 -21.98
N SER A 258 -4.09 -3.53 -20.82
CA SER A 258 -5.52 -3.75 -20.65
C SER A 258 -6.33 -2.61 -21.31
N ALA A 259 -7.51 -2.91 -21.85
CA ALA A 259 -8.33 -1.89 -22.53
C ALA A 259 -8.88 -0.81 -21.61
N GLY A 260 -9.32 -1.19 -20.42
CA GLY A 260 -9.83 -0.23 -19.44
C GLY A 260 -8.72 0.65 -18.89
N ASN A 261 -7.65 0.04 -18.36
CA ASN A 261 -6.58 0.77 -17.67
C ASN A 261 -5.83 1.69 -18.60
N ASP A 262 -5.39 1.19 -19.76
CA ASP A 262 -4.61 2.01 -20.69
C ASP A 262 -5.44 3.21 -21.17
N ALA A 263 -6.73 3.04 -21.46
CA ALA A 263 -7.58 4.15 -21.88
C ALA A 263 -7.81 5.20 -20.78
N ALA A 264 -8.03 4.78 -19.54
CA ALA A 264 -8.23 5.67 -18.40
C ALA A 264 -6.94 6.41 -18.04
N GLU A 265 -5.82 5.69 -17.92
CA GLU A 265 -4.52 6.26 -17.64
C GLU A 265 -4.13 7.29 -18.70
N TRP A 266 -4.31 6.93 -19.96
CA TRP A 266 -4.02 7.80 -21.08
C TRP A 266 -4.79 9.12 -21.00
N ARG A 267 -6.10 9.07 -20.76
CA ARG A 267 -6.93 10.29 -20.59
C ARG A 267 -6.48 11.12 -19.40
N GLY A 268 -6.04 10.47 -18.32
CA GLY A 268 -5.50 11.15 -17.15
C GLY A 268 -4.21 11.92 -17.48
N LEU A 269 -3.23 11.25 -18.10
CA LEU A 269 -1.97 11.85 -18.49
C LEU A 269 -2.15 12.97 -19.53
N ALA A 270 -3.06 12.81 -20.49
CA ALA A 270 -3.37 13.84 -21.48
C ALA A 270 -3.95 15.12 -20.86
N ARG A 271 -4.65 15.03 -19.71
CA ARG A 271 -5.13 16.22 -18.99
C ARG A 271 -3.99 17.01 -18.35
N VAL A 272 -2.99 16.30 -17.82
CA VAL A 272 -1.84 16.93 -17.12
C VAL A 272 -0.81 17.45 -18.11
N PHE A 273 -0.49 16.65 -19.12
CA PHE A 273 0.63 16.87 -20.04
C PHE A 273 0.19 17.27 -21.46
N GLY A 274 -1.10 17.45 -21.75
CA GLY A 274 -1.58 17.72 -23.12
C GLY A 274 -0.94 18.96 -23.78
N ALA A 275 -0.48 19.92 -22.99
CA ALA A 275 0.25 21.11 -23.46
C ALA A 275 1.79 20.95 -23.43
N HIS A 276 2.31 19.86 -22.86
CA HIS A 276 3.73 19.63 -22.56
C HIS A 276 4.13 18.22 -23.00
N PRO A 277 4.82 18.05 -24.14
CA PRO A 277 5.21 16.72 -24.60
C PRO A 277 6.16 16.06 -23.60
N VAL A 278 5.76 14.90 -23.06
CA VAL A 278 6.57 14.06 -22.16
C VAL A 278 6.92 12.74 -22.81
N HIS A 279 8.09 12.17 -22.46
CA HIS A 279 8.43 10.82 -22.88
C HIS A 279 7.61 9.79 -22.11
N VAL A 280 6.95 8.88 -22.83
CA VAL A 280 6.17 7.81 -22.22
C VAL A 280 6.92 6.49 -22.32
N VAL A 281 7.05 5.80 -21.19
CA VAL A 281 7.68 4.48 -21.07
C VAL A 281 6.68 3.54 -20.40
N ALA A 282 6.61 2.27 -20.83
CA ALA A 282 5.73 1.26 -20.24
C ALA A 282 6.49 -0.04 -19.93
N PRO A 283 7.28 -0.09 -18.84
CA PRO A 283 8.19 -1.20 -18.53
C PRO A 283 7.54 -2.59 -18.51
N LYS A 284 6.23 -2.68 -18.26
CA LYS A 284 5.49 -3.96 -18.32
C LYS A 284 5.50 -4.61 -19.71
N ALA A 285 5.76 -3.86 -20.79
CA ALA A 285 6.04 -4.42 -22.11
C ALA A 285 7.31 -5.28 -22.14
N LEU A 286 8.22 -5.09 -21.19
CA LEU A 286 9.50 -5.79 -21.09
C LEU A 286 9.48 -6.87 -20.00
N ILE A 287 9.03 -6.49 -18.80
CA ILE A 287 9.13 -7.31 -17.58
C ILE A 287 7.81 -7.94 -17.14
N GLY A 288 6.75 -7.81 -17.95
CA GLY A 288 5.40 -8.22 -17.56
C GLY A 288 4.85 -7.42 -16.37
N HIS A 289 3.66 -7.77 -15.93
CA HIS A 289 3.02 -7.18 -14.77
C HIS A 289 3.32 -8.01 -13.51
N THR A 290 4.32 -7.56 -12.76
CA THR A 290 4.80 -8.22 -11.52
C THR A 290 4.00 -7.84 -10.27
N GLN A 291 2.70 -7.54 -10.43
CA GLN A 291 1.78 -7.14 -9.35
C GLN A 291 2.41 -6.13 -8.37
N THR A 292 2.56 -6.52 -7.09
CA THR A 292 3.10 -5.68 -6.01
C THR A 292 4.55 -5.29 -6.19
N ALA A 293 5.34 -5.99 -7.00
CA ALA A 293 6.73 -5.61 -7.30
C ALA A 293 6.85 -4.58 -8.43
N ALA A 294 5.77 -4.32 -9.18
CA ALA A 294 5.82 -3.52 -10.40
C ALA A 294 6.31 -2.08 -10.14
N GLY A 295 5.72 -1.41 -9.15
CA GLY A 295 6.10 -0.04 -8.79
C GLY A 295 7.56 0.11 -8.38
N ALA A 296 8.09 -0.84 -7.60
CA ALA A 296 9.50 -0.83 -7.22
C ALA A 296 10.44 -1.10 -8.41
N LEU A 297 10.11 -2.06 -9.29
CA LEU A 297 10.92 -2.32 -10.49
C LEU A 297 10.94 -1.11 -11.43
N GLU A 298 9.80 -0.43 -11.59
CA GLU A 298 9.69 0.80 -12.37
C GLU A 298 10.45 1.96 -11.73
N ALA A 299 10.41 2.08 -10.40
CA ALA A 299 11.22 3.07 -9.68
C ALA A 299 12.73 2.81 -9.87
N VAL A 300 13.19 1.56 -9.76
CA VAL A 300 14.59 1.19 -10.01
C VAL A 300 14.99 1.48 -11.46
N LEU A 301 14.14 1.15 -12.44
CA LEU A 301 14.40 1.49 -13.84
C LEU A 301 14.44 3.00 -14.08
N ALA A 302 13.60 3.78 -13.40
CA ALA A 302 13.62 5.24 -13.48
C ALA A 302 14.90 5.83 -12.86
N VAL A 303 15.37 5.31 -11.71
CA VAL A 303 16.65 5.69 -11.10
C VAL A 303 17.80 5.37 -12.05
N MET A 304 17.88 4.15 -12.57
CA MET A 304 18.89 3.76 -13.57
C MET A 304 18.83 4.64 -14.81
N GLY A 305 17.62 5.04 -15.24
CA GLY A 305 17.43 5.91 -16.39
C GLY A 305 17.99 7.32 -16.16
N LEU A 306 17.74 7.88 -14.97
CA LEU A 306 18.30 9.15 -14.53
C LEU A 306 19.83 9.08 -14.46
N GLU A 307 20.42 7.99 -13.99
CA GLU A 307 21.89 7.82 -13.95
C GLU A 307 22.50 7.67 -15.35
N ARG A 308 21.90 6.82 -16.18
CA ARG A 308 22.37 6.48 -17.53
C ARG A 308 22.03 7.54 -18.57
N GLN A 309 21.18 8.50 -18.24
CA GLN A 309 20.63 9.48 -19.18
C GLN A 309 19.99 8.80 -20.40
N SER A 310 19.21 7.76 -20.14
CA SER A 310 18.55 6.92 -21.14
C SER A 310 17.21 6.44 -20.60
N LEU A 311 16.26 6.15 -21.48
CA LEU A 311 14.99 5.51 -21.10
C LEU A 311 14.99 4.03 -21.46
N PRO A 312 14.30 3.17 -20.69
CA PRO A 312 14.08 1.78 -21.07
C PRO A 312 13.39 1.68 -22.43
N ALA A 313 13.72 0.63 -23.17
CA ALA A 313 13.21 0.34 -24.49
C ALA A 313 11.77 -0.22 -24.48
N ALA A 314 10.93 0.28 -23.58
CA ALA A 314 9.70 -0.39 -23.16
C ALA A 314 8.46 0.00 -23.97
N THR A 315 8.64 0.45 -25.22
CA THR A 315 7.53 0.89 -26.06
C THR A 315 7.81 0.57 -27.53
N THR A 316 7.34 -0.59 -27.96
CA THR A 316 7.26 -0.97 -29.37
C THR A 316 5.80 -1.22 -29.72
N VAL A 317 5.02 -0.13 -29.89
CA VAL A 317 3.68 -0.19 -30.47
C VAL A 317 3.78 0.22 -31.93
N SER A 318 3.55 -0.73 -32.84
CA SER A 318 3.44 -0.44 -34.28
C SER A 318 2.13 0.25 -34.62
N GLU A 319 1.11 0.06 -33.78
CA GLU A 319 -0.23 0.64 -33.92
C GLU A 319 -0.80 0.99 -32.54
N LEU A 320 -1.20 2.25 -32.38
CA LEU A 320 -1.88 2.75 -31.18
C LEU A 320 -3.38 2.46 -31.27
N ARG A 321 -4.03 2.31 -30.11
CA ARG A 321 -5.49 2.21 -30.07
C ARG A 321 -6.15 3.50 -30.52
N PHE A 322 -7.31 3.35 -31.15
CA PHE A 322 -8.13 4.49 -31.53
C PHE A 322 -8.44 5.37 -30.31
N GLY A 323 -8.19 6.68 -30.46
CA GLY A 323 -8.42 7.65 -29.38
C GLY A 323 -7.25 7.79 -28.39
N SER A 324 -6.07 7.24 -28.68
CA SER A 324 -4.79 7.63 -28.04
C SER A 324 -4.27 8.95 -28.65
N PRO A 325 -4.29 10.09 -27.95
CA PRO A 325 -3.62 11.33 -28.37
C PRO A 325 -2.13 11.18 -28.75
N PRO A 326 -1.49 12.24 -29.25
CA PRO A 326 -0.07 12.21 -29.58
C PRO A 326 0.78 12.49 -28.33
N LEU A 327 0.92 11.52 -27.41
CA LEU A 327 2.08 11.54 -26.49
C LEU A 327 3.26 10.88 -27.17
N LEU A 328 4.47 11.33 -26.83
CA LEU A 328 5.71 10.85 -27.43
C LEU A 328 6.07 9.46 -26.90
N PHE A 329 5.47 8.43 -27.50
CA PHE A 329 5.99 7.07 -27.45
C PHE A 329 7.29 7.03 -28.24
N ARG A 330 8.43 7.11 -27.55
CA ARG A 330 9.73 7.14 -28.21
C ARG A 330 10.38 5.76 -28.21
N VAL A 331 11.10 5.48 -29.29
CA VAL A 331 12.00 4.33 -29.46
C VAL A 331 13.19 4.47 -28.49
N PRO A 332 13.76 3.36 -27.97
CA PRO A 332 14.95 3.37 -27.12
C PRO A 332 16.10 4.26 -27.61
N GLY A 333 16.81 4.86 -26.65
CA GLY A 333 18.06 5.56 -26.89
C GLY A 333 18.37 6.58 -25.78
N PRO A 334 19.54 7.24 -25.86
CA PRO A 334 19.89 8.33 -24.96
C PRO A 334 18.81 9.40 -24.95
N VAL A 335 18.33 9.70 -23.75
CA VAL A 335 17.37 10.76 -23.45
C VAL A 335 17.86 11.37 -22.16
N PRO A 336 18.65 12.45 -22.23
CA PRO A 336 18.99 13.22 -21.05
C PRO A 336 17.70 13.71 -20.38
N HIS A 337 17.55 13.42 -19.10
CA HIS A 337 16.39 13.83 -18.32
C HIS A 337 16.78 14.03 -16.86
N GLU A 338 16.08 14.95 -16.20
CA GLU A 338 16.28 15.34 -14.81
C GLU A 338 15.12 14.89 -13.91
N THR A 339 13.93 14.67 -14.50
CA THR A 339 12.70 14.30 -13.78
C THR A 339 11.99 13.14 -14.47
N ALA A 340 11.69 12.09 -13.71
CA ALA A 340 10.87 10.97 -14.14
C ALA A 340 9.73 10.69 -13.16
N LEU A 341 8.54 10.37 -13.67
CA LEU A 341 7.41 9.91 -12.88
C LEU A 341 7.29 8.38 -12.97
N SER A 342 6.86 7.75 -11.88
CA SER A 342 6.39 6.35 -11.86
C SER A 342 4.92 6.34 -11.44
N VAL A 343 4.04 5.90 -12.33
CA VAL A 343 2.58 5.89 -12.14
C VAL A 343 2.09 4.45 -12.02
N ASN A 344 1.39 4.14 -10.93
CA ASN A 344 0.82 2.81 -10.71
C ASN A 344 -0.64 2.91 -10.27
N ALA A 345 -1.52 2.18 -10.97
CA ALA A 345 -2.92 2.04 -10.63
C ALA A 345 -3.21 0.57 -10.27
N ALA A 346 -4.18 0.32 -9.40
CA ALA A 346 -4.49 -1.03 -8.92
C ALA A 346 -6.00 -1.33 -8.94
N PHE A 347 -6.35 -2.62 -8.90
CA PHE A 347 -7.71 -3.05 -8.54
C PHE A 347 -8.17 -2.38 -7.25
N GLY A 348 -9.46 -2.09 -7.12
CA GLY A 348 -9.98 -1.25 -6.04
C GLY A 348 -9.73 0.25 -6.25
N GLY A 349 -9.11 0.64 -7.36
CA GLY A 349 -8.95 2.04 -7.78
C GLY A 349 -7.77 2.77 -7.15
N ALA A 350 -6.88 2.09 -6.42
CA ALA A 350 -5.77 2.76 -5.72
C ALA A 350 -4.69 3.23 -6.70
N ASN A 351 -4.47 4.54 -6.74
CA ASN A 351 -3.46 5.19 -7.56
C ASN A 351 -2.28 5.63 -6.70
N ALA A 352 -1.06 5.45 -7.20
CA ALA A 352 0.16 5.90 -6.55
C ALA A 352 1.13 6.48 -7.59
N VAL A 353 1.74 7.62 -7.26
CA VAL A 353 2.70 8.31 -8.13
C VAL A 353 3.95 8.67 -7.34
N LEU A 354 5.12 8.40 -7.93
CA LEU A 354 6.42 8.85 -7.45
C LEU A 354 7.00 9.86 -8.44
N VAL A 355 7.63 10.91 -7.94
CA VAL A 355 8.43 11.86 -8.70
C VAL A 355 9.90 11.65 -8.32
N LEU A 356 10.68 11.13 -9.25
CA LEU A 356 12.11 10.87 -9.10
C LEU A 356 12.90 11.96 -9.83
N THR A 357 13.94 12.49 -9.18
CA THR A 357 14.72 13.62 -9.69
C THR A 357 16.22 13.43 -9.48
N ARG A 358 17.05 13.99 -10.35
CA ARG A 358 18.52 14.02 -10.16
C ARG A 358 18.99 14.99 -9.10
N ARG A 359 18.21 16.05 -8.86
CA ARG A 359 18.55 17.13 -7.92
C ARG A 359 17.67 17.08 -6.69
N PRO A 360 18.20 17.45 -5.51
CA PRO A 360 17.42 17.43 -4.28
C PRO A 360 16.20 18.35 -4.41
N ARG A 361 15.05 17.83 -3.96
CA ARG A 361 13.82 18.61 -3.76
C ARG A 361 13.43 18.47 -2.29
N ALA A 362 13.26 19.60 -1.62
CA ALA A 362 12.87 19.62 -0.20
C ALA A 362 11.41 19.17 0.02
N GLY A 363 10.66 18.97 -1.06
CA GLY A 363 9.21 18.75 -1.04
C GLY A 363 8.44 20.02 -0.69
N ALA A 364 7.11 19.93 -0.64
CA ALA A 364 6.29 20.97 -0.06
C ALA A 364 6.71 21.22 1.40
N PRO A 365 6.79 22.49 1.86
CA PRO A 365 7.10 22.77 3.25
C PRO A 365 6.07 22.08 4.15
N PRO A 366 6.48 21.56 5.32
CA PRO A 366 5.54 20.99 6.27
C PRO A 366 4.53 22.08 6.66
N ARG A 367 3.27 21.68 6.85
CA ARG A 367 2.30 22.59 7.43
C ARG A 367 2.71 22.88 8.87
N GLU A 368 2.35 24.07 9.36
CA GLU A 368 2.44 24.37 10.78
C GLU A 368 1.73 23.24 11.55
N ALA A 369 2.45 22.57 12.47
CA ALA A 369 2.11 21.25 13.01
C ALA A 369 0.66 21.20 13.50
N PRO A 370 -0.29 20.70 12.68
CA PRO A 370 -1.70 20.82 13.00
C PRO A 370 -2.03 19.84 14.11
N ARG A 371 -2.84 20.27 15.08
CA ARG A 371 -3.40 19.35 16.07
C ARG A 371 -4.30 18.34 15.36
N VAL A 372 -4.12 17.04 15.63
CA VAL A 372 -4.94 15.97 15.06
C VAL A 372 -5.92 15.46 16.10
N TYR A 373 -7.19 15.37 15.70
CA TYR A 373 -8.29 15.03 16.59
C TYR A 373 -9.07 13.80 16.12
N VAL A 374 -9.67 13.10 17.07
CA VAL A 374 -10.57 11.97 16.82
C VAL A 374 -12.00 12.49 16.79
N HIS A 375 -12.69 12.38 15.66
CA HIS A 375 -14.04 12.94 15.47
C HIS A 375 -15.16 11.91 15.57
N GLY A 376 -14.98 10.77 14.93
CA GLY A 376 -16.01 9.74 14.85
C GLY A 376 -15.42 8.36 15.00
N ILE A 377 -16.25 7.45 15.47
CA ILE A 377 -15.93 6.11 15.90
C ILE A 377 -17.00 5.18 15.35
N GLY A 378 -16.58 4.06 14.79
CA GLY A 378 -17.49 3.01 14.36
C GLY A 378 -16.88 1.65 14.59
N ALA A 379 -17.67 0.73 15.14
CA ALA A 379 -17.25 -0.65 15.37
C ALA A 379 -18.40 -1.60 15.07
N LYS A 380 -18.09 -2.75 14.47
CA LYS A 380 -19.04 -3.81 14.12
C LYS A 380 -18.39 -5.18 14.34
N GLY A 381 -19.17 -6.11 14.89
CA GLY A 381 -18.71 -7.46 15.20
C GLY A 381 -18.32 -7.63 16.67
N LEU A 382 -19.21 -8.22 17.46
CA LEU A 382 -18.99 -9.22 18.51
C LEU A 382 -20.30 -9.49 19.27
N SER A 383 -20.44 -10.74 19.71
CA SER A 383 -21.55 -11.32 20.48
C SER A 383 -22.16 -10.38 21.57
N ARG A 384 -23.47 -10.10 21.41
CA ARG A 384 -24.54 -9.84 22.40
C ARG A 384 -24.39 -8.82 23.55
N SER A 385 -23.24 -8.23 23.89
CA SER A 385 -23.14 -7.44 25.14
C SER A 385 -22.42 -6.08 25.12
N SER A 386 -21.89 -5.58 24.00
CA SER A 386 -21.37 -4.20 23.94
C SER A 386 -22.39 -3.26 23.28
N GLY A 387 -22.76 -2.19 23.98
CA GLY A 387 -23.88 -1.29 23.68
C GLY A 387 -23.77 -0.41 22.43
N TYR A 388 -23.08 -0.84 21.37
CA TYR A 388 -23.05 -0.11 20.09
C TYR A 388 -24.15 -0.61 19.15
N GLY A 389 -25.36 -0.09 19.38
CA GLY A 389 -26.44 0.19 18.41
C GLY A 389 -26.79 -0.86 17.33
N HIS A 390 -28.02 -1.41 17.46
CA HIS A 390 -28.72 -2.27 16.49
C HIS A 390 -29.07 -1.62 15.13
N ASP A 391 -28.77 -0.33 14.90
CA ASP A 391 -28.95 0.29 13.58
C ASP A 391 -27.64 0.20 12.78
N SER A 392 -27.60 -0.74 11.84
CA SER A 392 -26.51 -0.83 10.88
C SER A 392 -26.62 0.31 9.86
N ALA A 393 -25.57 1.11 9.71
CA ALA A 393 -25.47 2.10 8.64
C ALA A 393 -25.53 1.40 7.26
N LEU A 394 -25.13 0.12 7.21
CA LEU A 394 -25.18 -0.73 6.03
C LEU A 394 -26.59 -0.82 5.44
N SER A 395 -27.63 -1.02 6.25
CA SER A 395 -29.01 -1.18 5.74
C SER A 395 -29.48 0.04 4.93
N ALA A 396 -29.03 1.25 5.31
CA ALA A 396 -29.32 2.47 4.57
C ALA A 396 -28.48 2.61 3.29
N LEU A 397 -27.27 2.07 3.28
CA LEU A 397 -26.38 2.06 2.14
C LEU A 397 -26.79 1.01 1.09
N GLU A 398 -27.28 -0.15 1.51
CA GLU A 398 -27.79 -1.20 0.63
C GLU A 398 -28.99 -0.76 -0.23
N ARG A 399 -29.76 0.23 0.24
CA ARG A 399 -30.84 0.84 -0.55
C ARG A 399 -30.34 1.77 -1.66
N ARG A 400 -29.08 2.22 -1.59
CA ARG A 400 -28.49 3.22 -2.49
C ARG A 400 -27.36 2.67 -3.36
N HIS A 401 -26.74 1.57 -2.94
CA HIS A 401 -25.59 0.97 -3.60
C HIS A 401 -25.84 -0.53 -3.82
N ASP A 402 -25.44 -1.03 -5.00
CA ASP A 402 -25.41 -2.48 -5.21
C ASP A 402 -24.23 -3.09 -4.45
N LEU A 403 -24.56 -3.84 -3.39
CA LEU A 403 -23.62 -4.56 -2.54
C LEU A 403 -23.79 -6.08 -2.63
N ARG A 404 -24.46 -6.60 -3.67
CA ARG A 404 -24.65 -8.05 -3.84
C ARG A 404 -23.33 -8.80 -4.06
N GLY A 405 -22.34 -8.14 -4.66
CA GLY A 405 -20.98 -8.66 -4.84
C GLY A 405 -20.04 -8.38 -3.66
N ALA A 406 -20.45 -7.61 -2.64
CA ALA A 406 -19.59 -7.24 -1.53
C ALA A 406 -19.32 -8.44 -0.61
N THR A 407 -18.04 -8.70 -0.32
CA THR A 407 -17.63 -9.75 0.63
C THR A 407 -18.05 -9.41 2.06
N PRO A 408 -18.11 -10.41 2.96
CA PRO A 408 -18.37 -10.15 4.38
C PRO A 408 -17.39 -9.13 4.98
N LEU A 409 -16.09 -9.27 4.68
CA LEU A 409 -15.05 -8.32 5.08
C LEU A 409 -15.37 -6.89 4.62
N MET A 410 -15.73 -6.70 3.34
CA MET A 410 -16.09 -5.39 2.79
C MET A 410 -17.31 -4.80 3.49
N ARG A 411 -18.33 -5.60 3.78
CA ARG A 411 -19.57 -5.17 4.44
C ARG A 411 -19.34 -4.69 5.87
N LEU A 412 -18.58 -5.46 6.65
CA LEU A 412 -18.17 -5.07 8.01
C LEU A 412 -17.45 -3.72 7.99
N TRP A 413 -16.56 -3.55 7.02
CA TRP A 413 -15.78 -2.33 6.90
C TRP A 413 -16.62 -1.12 6.48
N ILE A 414 -17.49 -1.29 5.48
CA ILE A 414 -18.43 -0.23 5.05
C ILE A 414 -19.24 0.24 6.25
N ASP A 415 -19.77 -0.67 7.06
CA ASP A 415 -20.62 -0.32 8.19
C ASP A 415 -19.83 0.44 9.28
N ALA A 416 -18.65 -0.07 9.68
CA ALA A 416 -17.80 0.61 10.67
C ALA A 416 -17.34 2.00 10.19
N ALA A 417 -16.88 2.12 8.94
CA ALA A 417 -16.46 3.39 8.35
C ALA A 417 -17.62 4.38 8.20
N ALA A 418 -18.80 3.90 7.78
CA ALA A 418 -20.00 4.73 7.65
C ALA A 418 -20.48 5.27 9.01
N SER A 419 -20.48 4.43 10.05
CA SER A 419 -20.79 4.86 11.41
C SER A 419 -19.82 5.94 11.90
N ALA A 420 -18.52 5.74 11.69
CA ALA A 420 -17.50 6.71 12.09
C ALA A 420 -17.67 8.06 11.34
N LEU A 421 -17.92 8.03 10.03
CA LEU A 421 -18.19 9.26 9.26
C LEU A 421 -19.48 9.95 9.71
N THR A 422 -20.55 9.19 9.94
CA THR A 422 -21.84 9.73 10.41
C THR A 422 -21.68 10.45 11.74
N GLU A 423 -21.01 9.83 12.70
CA GLU A 423 -20.74 10.45 14.00
C GLU A 423 -19.86 11.69 13.89
N SER A 424 -18.84 11.66 13.02
CA SER A 424 -17.92 12.79 12.82
C SER A 424 -18.55 14.00 12.13
N GLY A 425 -19.67 13.81 11.41
CA GLY A 425 -20.23 14.81 10.51
C GLY A 425 -19.40 15.08 9.24
N ILE A 426 -18.24 14.42 9.06
CA ILE A 426 -17.40 14.56 7.88
C ILE A 426 -18.01 13.76 6.73
N ARG A 427 -18.12 14.40 5.56
CA ARG A 427 -18.59 13.76 4.33
C ARG A 427 -17.42 13.29 3.49
N GLY A 428 -17.62 12.18 2.77
CA GLY A 428 -16.66 11.71 1.78
C GLY A 428 -16.39 12.76 0.72
N SER A 429 -15.12 12.91 0.37
CA SER A 429 -14.64 13.79 -0.69
C SER A 429 -13.27 13.35 -1.19
N GLU A 430 -12.71 14.10 -2.12
CA GLU A 430 -11.33 13.92 -2.59
C GLU A 430 -10.26 14.30 -1.56
N ARG A 431 -10.66 14.96 -0.46
CA ARG A 431 -9.75 15.34 0.64
C ARG A 431 -9.92 14.44 1.87
N VAL A 432 -10.75 13.39 1.77
CA VAL A 432 -10.88 12.37 2.81
C VAL A 432 -10.20 11.09 2.33
N GLY A 433 -9.11 10.71 3.00
CA GLY A 433 -8.36 9.50 2.73
C GLY A 433 -8.87 8.28 3.50
N LEU A 434 -8.33 7.12 3.16
CA LEU A 434 -8.59 5.84 3.81
C LEU A 434 -7.25 5.14 4.09
N VAL A 435 -6.96 4.87 5.36
CA VAL A 435 -5.87 3.96 5.76
C VAL A 435 -6.50 2.71 6.36
N ALA A 436 -6.49 1.67 5.57
CA ALA A 436 -7.20 0.44 5.82
C ALA A 436 -6.22 -0.64 6.34
N ALA A 437 -6.63 -1.48 7.28
CA ALA A 437 -5.85 -2.63 7.76
C ALA A 437 -6.67 -3.92 7.74
N ALA A 438 -6.03 -5.03 7.40
CA ALA A 438 -6.59 -6.38 7.55
C ALA A 438 -5.45 -7.37 7.82
N THR A 439 -5.69 -8.42 8.60
CA THR A 439 -4.64 -9.43 8.85
C THR A 439 -4.50 -10.45 7.72
N ALA A 440 -5.59 -10.71 7.01
CA ALA A 440 -5.67 -11.73 5.96
C ALA A 440 -6.61 -11.30 4.84
N LEU A 441 -6.59 -12.08 3.77
CA LEU A 441 -7.61 -12.01 2.70
C LEU A 441 -8.97 -12.48 3.23
N SER A 442 -10.07 -12.14 2.53
CA SER A 442 -11.41 -12.67 2.84
C SER A 442 -11.43 -14.21 2.68
N PRO A 443 -11.50 -14.99 3.78
CA PRO A 443 -11.36 -16.45 3.71
C PRO A 443 -12.52 -17.10 2.95
N SER A 444 -13.74 -16.60 3.15
CA SER A 444 -14.93 -17.08 2.45
C SER A 444 -14.85 -16.87 0.94
N ASN A 445 -14.36 -15.70 0.50
CA ASN A 445 -14.20 -15.41 -0.91
C ASN A 445 -13.09 -16.26 -1.54
N TYR A 446 -11.98 -16.48 -0.82
CA TYR A 446 -10.92 -17.38 -1.26
C TYR A 446 -11.45 -18.82 -1.43
N ALA A 447 -12.19 -19.33 -0.44
CA ALA A 447 -12.79 -20.67 -0.51
C ALA A 447 -13.78 -20.81 -1.68
N ARG A 448 -14.54 -19.74 -2.00
CA ARG A 448 -15.42 -19.71 -3.17
C ARG A 448 -14.64 -19.77 -4.48
N PHE A 449 -13.51 -19.06 -4.58
CA PHE A 449 -12.65 -19.12 -5.75
C PHE A 449 -12.05 -20.52 -5.95
N GLU A 450 -11.50 -21.12 -4.90
CA GLU A 450 -10.96 -22.49 -4.93
C GLU A 450 -12.03 -23.52 -5.35
N ARG A 451 -13.22 -23.43 -4.76
CA ARG A 451 -14.35 -24.28 -5.13
C ARG A 451 -14.72 -24.10 -6.60
N SER A 452 -14.73 -22.86 -7.09
CA SER A 452 -15.02 -22.60 -8.50
C SER A 452 -13.97 -23.20 -9.42
N LEU A 453 -12.68 -23.19 -9.05
CA LEU A 453 -11.63 -23.85 -9.83
C LEU A 453 -11.83 -25.37 -9.85
N ALA A 454 -12.20 -25.96 -8.71
CA ALA A 454 -12.43 -27.39 -8.58
C ALA A 454 -13.67 -27.88 -9.35
N GLU A 455 -14.78 -27.14 -9.29
CA GLU A 455 -16.07 -27.54 -9.88
C GLU A 455 -16.18 -27.22 -11.36
N ARG A 456 -15.66 -26.06 -11.81
CA ARG A 456 -15.84 -25.57 -13.19
C ARG A 456 -14.61 -25.78 -14.06
N GLY A 457 -13.47 -26.12 -13.45
CA GLY A 457 -12.19 -26.18 -14.12
C GLY A 457 -11.56 -24.80 -14.33
N ARG A 458 -10.26 -24.83 -14.66
CA ARG A 458 -9.36 -23.66 -14.73
C ARG A 458 -9.82 -22.58 -15.70
N ALA A 459 -10.36 -22.98 -16.86
CA ALA A 459 -10.82 -22.06 -17.90
C ALA A 459 -12.15 -21.35 -17.57
N ALA A 460 -12.91 -21.84 -16.59
CA ALA A 460 -14.25 -21.36 -16.25
C ALA A 460 -14.39 -20.94 -14.78
N ALA A 461 -13.28 -20.55 -14.14
CA ALA A 461 -13.27 -20.03 -12.79
C ALA A 461 -14.18 -18.79 -12.65
N ASP A 462 -14.79 -18.60 -11.49
CA ASP A 462 -15.71 -17.49 -11.22
C ASP A 462 -14.95 -16.15 -11.15
N ALA A 463 -15.01 -15.41 -12.26
CA ALA A 463 -14.40 -14.09 -12.43
C ALA A 463 -14.81 -13.07 -11.35
N THR A 464 -16.00 -13.22 -10.74
CA THR A 464 -16.50 -12.28 -9.73
C THR A 464 -15.73 -12.35 -8.42
N THR A 465 -15.00 -13.44 -8.16
CA THR A 465 -14.23 -13.63 -6.92
C THR A 465 -12.85 -12.99 -6.97
N ILE A 466 -12.29 -12.79 -8.17
CA ILE A 466 -10.88 -12.40 -8.38
C ILE A 466 -10.53 -11.04 -7.78
N PRO A 467 -11.33 -9.97 -8.00
CA PRO A 467 -11.00 -8.67 -7.41
C PRO A 467 -10.90 -8.75 -5.89
N HIS A 468 -11.70 -9.62 -5.27
CA HIS A 468 -11.78 -9.80 -3.83
C HIS A 468 -10.76 -10.80 -3.26
N LEU A 469 -9.80 -11.27 -4.06
CA LEU A 469 -8.63 -12.02 -3.59
C LEU A 469 -7.52 -11.11 -3.07
N VAL A 470 -7.72 -9.78 -3.09
CA VAL A 470 -6.81 -8.80 -2.49
C VAL A 470 -7.55 -7.88 -1.52
N PRO A 471 -6.94 -7.47 -0.39
CA PRO A 471 -7.60 -6.59 0.58
C PRO A 471 -7.96 -5.23 -0.03
N ASN A 472 -7.20 -4.79 -1.04
CA ASN A 472 -7.40 -3.50 -1.69
C ASN A 472 -8.77 -3.34 -2.34
N ALA A 473 -9.37 -4.42 -2.85
CA ALA A 473 -10.70 -4.32 -3.45
C ALA A 473 -11.79 -4.09 -2.40
N ALA A 474 -11.65 -4.68 -1.20
CA ALA A 474 -12.55 -4.39 -0.08
C ALA A 474 -12.49 -2.91 0.31
N ALA A 475 -11.27 -2.37 0.48
CA ALA A 475 -11.05 -0.96 0.77
C ALA A 475 -11.54 -0.03 -0.36
N GLY A 476 -11.33 -0.42 -1.63
CA GLY A 476 -11.88 0.29 -2.79
C GLY A 476 -13.42 0.34 -2.81
N GLY A 477 -14.09 -0.74 -2.38
CA GLY A 477 -15.53 -0.77 -2.18
C GLY A 477 -16.00 0.19 -1.08
N VAL A 478 -15.27 0.26 0.05
CA VAL A 478 -15.51 1.26 1.11
C VAL A 478 -15.40 2.68 0.54
N ALA A 479 -14.31 2.96 -0.17
CA ALA A 479 -14.08 4.26 -0.80
C ALA A 479 -15.19 4.64 -1.78
N ARG A 480 -15.62 3.70 -2.64
CA ARG A 480 -16.72 3.88 -3.59
C ARG A 480 -18.06 4.19 -2.90
N VAL A 481 -18.42 3.40 -1.90
CA VAL A 481 -19.72 3.53 -1.21
C VAL A 481 -19.79 4.81 -0.39
N LEU A 482 -18.68 5.22 0.22
CA LEU A 482 -18.63 6.37 1.12
C LEU A 482 -18.13 7.66 0.43
N GLY A 483 -17.80 7.60 -0.86
CA GLY A 483 -17.34 8.76 -1.64
C GLY A 483 -15.95 9.25 -1.25
N LEU A 484 -15.07 8.37 -0.77
CA LEU A 484 -13.69 8.70 -0.38
C LEU A 484 -12.81 8.60 -1.62
N THR A 485 -12.13 9.68 -2.00
CA THR A 485 -11.23 9.69 -3.16
C THR A 485 -9.87 10.35 -2.89
N GLY A 486 -9.57 10.58 -1.61
CA GLY A 486 -8.25 11.03 -1.15
C GLY A 486 -7.23 9.89 -1.05
N PRO A 487 -6.10 10.10 -0.34
CA PRO A 487 -5.04 9.11 -0.20
C PRO A 487 -5.52 7.77 0.34
N HIS A 488 -5.14 6.68 -0.33
CA HIS A 488 -5.63 5.34 -0.08
C HIS A 488 -4.47 4.36 0.16
N ILE A 489 -4.42 3.76 1.34
CA ILE A 489 -3.38 2.80 1.75
C ILE A 489 -4.07 1.60 2.38
N VAL A 490 -3.59 0.40 2.07
CA VAL A 490 -4.03 -0.83 2.73
C VAL A 490 -2.84 -1.57 3.32
N LEU A 491 -2.84 -1.75 4.64
CA LEU A 491 -1.85 -2.48 5.42
C LEU A 491 -2.30 -3.92 5.69
N ALA A 492 -1.32 -4.81 5.76
CA ALA A 492 -1.51 -6.18 6.22
C ALA A 492 -0.37 -6.64 7.14
N SER A 493 -0.14 -5.88 8.20
CA SER A 493 0.98 -6.04 9.15
C SER A 493 0.55 -6.68 10.48
N GLY A 494 -0.28 -7.72 10.41
CA GLY A 494 -0.64 -8.52 11.57
C GLY A 494 -1.47 -7.78 12.63
N PRO A 495 -1.40 -8.20 13.91
CA PRO A 495 -2.23 -7.69 15.02
C PRO A 495 -2.24 -6.18 15.22
N ALA A 496 -1.10 -5.52 15.04
CA ALA A 496 -0.94 -4.10 15.32
C ALA A 496 -1.40 -3.21 14.15
N ALA A 497 -1.80 -3.80 13.01
CA ALA A 497 -2.05 -3.08 11.76
C ALA A 497 -3.13 -1.99 11.89
N GLY A 498 -4.13 -2.17 12.76
CA GLY A 498 -5.18 -1.18 13.01
C GLY A 498 -4.66 0.11 13.67
N LEU A 499 -3.85 -0.01 14.72
CA LEU A 499 -3.18 1.15 15.34
C LEU A 499 -2.09 1.74 14.43
N MET A 500 -1.38 0.90 13.66
CA MET A 500 -0.45 1.38 12.64
C MET A 500 -1.17 2.21 11.58
N ALA A 501 -2.38 1.82 11.16
CA ALA A 501 -3.19 2.60 10.23
C ALA A 501 -3.54 4.00 10.80
N ALA A 502 -3.92 4.07 12.08
CA ALA A 502 -4.16 5.33 12.76
C ALA A 502 -2.90 6.21 12.89
N MET A 503 -1.74 5.61 13.17
CA MET A 503 -0.45 6.32 13.20
C MET A 503 -0.09 6.88 11.82
N LEU A 504 -0.22 6.09 10.75
CA LEU A 504 0.06 6.57 9.40
C LEU A 504 -0.89 7.71 8.99
N ALA A 505 -2.17 7.62 9.35
CA ALA A 505 -3.13 8.70 9.13
C ALA A 505 -2.78 9.96 9.95
N PHE A 506 -2.33 9.79 11.20
CA PHE A 506 -1.85 10.88 12.05
C PHE A 506 -0.64 11.58 11.42
N ASP A 507 0.41 10.84 11.06
CA ASP A 507 1.62 11.40 10.44
C ASP A 507 1.29 12.04 9.07
N ALA A 508 0.39 11.43 8.29
CA ALA A 508 -0.10 11.99 7.03
C ALA A 508 -0.78 13.35 7.25
N LEU A 509 -1.68 13.51 8.23
CA LEU A 509 -2.37 14.79 8.49
C LEU A 509 -1.44 15.93 8.89
N HIS A 510 -0.25 15.64 9.42
CA HIS A 510 0.74 16.67 9.74
C HIS A 510 1.44 17.23 8.50
N ARG A 511 1.53 16.43 7.43
CA ARG A 511 2.42 16.72 6.31
C ARG A 511 1.69 16.93 5.00
N ARG A 512 0.72 16.08 4.71
CA ARG A 512 -0.02 16.05 3.45
C ARG A 512 -0.89 17.28 3.27
N VAL A 513 -0.85 17.83 2.06
CA VAL A 513 -1.70 18.96 1.65
C VAL A 513 -2.96 18.50 0.93
N ASP A 514 -2.97 17.26 0.43
CA ASP A 514 -4.03 16.62 -0.34
C ASP A 514 -5.11 15.93 0.53
N ALA A 515 -4.99 15.95 1.87
CA ALA A 515 -5.97 15.36 2.79
C ALA A 515 -6.30 16.26 4.00
N ASP A 516 -7.58 16.34 4.38
CA ASP A 516 -8.07 17.03 5.58
C ASP A 516 -8.52 16.08 6.69
N ALA A 517 -8.91 14.87 6.31
CA ALA A 517 -9.33 13.83 7.23
C ALA A 517 -8.98 12.44 6.68
N PHE A 518 -8.91 11.46 7.58
CA PHE A 518 -8.75 10.06 7.24
C PHE A 518 -9.77 9.23 7.99
N VAL A 519 -10.41 8.31 7.28
CA VAL A 519 -10.98 7.13 7.90
C VAL A 519 -9.85 6.13 8.07
N CYS A 520 -9.64 5.62 9.28
CA CYS A 520 -8.58 4.65 9.54
C CYS A 520 -9.02 3.57 10.52
N GLY A 521 -8.52 2.35 10.33
CA GLY A 521 -8.84 1.22 11.20
C GLY A 521 -8.68 -0.12 10.50
N GLY A 522 -9.14 -1.17 11.17
CA GLY A 522 -8.95 -2.56 10.77
C GLY A 522 -10.25 -3.33 10.63
N ALA A 523 -10.27 -4.28 9.70
CA ALA A 523 -11.34 -5.25 9.53
C ALA A 523 -10.76 -6.65 9.35
N ASP A 524 -11.39 -7.64 9.98
CA ASP A 524 -11.02 -9.04 9.86
C ASP A 524 -12.27 -9.92 9.71
N GLU A 525 -12.13 -10.98 8.92
CA GLU A 525 -13.12 -12.02 8.73
C GLU A 525 -12.60 -13.33 9.30
N ALA A 526 -13.44 -14.03 10.05
CA ALA A 526 -13.12 -15.31 10.68
C ALA A 526 -12.79 -16.40 9.64
N GLU A 527 -11.69 -17.13 9.86
CA GLU A 527 -11.36 -18.31 9.04
C GLU A 527 -12.15 -19.55 9.48
N LEU A 528 -12.44 -19.68 10.78
CA LEU A 528 -13.09 -20.85 11.37
C LEU A 528 -14.47 -20.49 11.96
N GLU A 529 -15.37 -21.46 11.97
CA GLU A 529 -16.68 -21.31 12.58
C GLU A 529 -16.54 -21.12 14.10
N GLY A 530 -17.01 -19.97 14.61
CA GLY A 530 -16.87 -19.57 16.01
C GLY A 530 -15.83 -18.48 16.28
N ASP A 531 -14.90 -18.23 15.34
CA ASP A 531 -13.98 -17.09 15.44
C ASP A 531 -14.71 -15.77 15.20
N PRO A 532 -14.28 -14.65 15.82
CA PRO A 532 -14.94 -13.38 15.67
C PRO A 532 -14.52 -12.68 14.37
N SER A 533 -15.51 -12.26 13.59
CA SER A 533 -15.33 -11.28 12.51
C SER A 533 -15.71 -9.90 13.02
N GLY A 534 -15.00 -8.87 12.57
CA GLY A 534 -15.31 -7.51 12.98
C GLY A 534 -14.53 -6.44 12.24
N ALA A 535 -14.95 -5.20 12.43
CA ALA A 535 -14.27 -4.02 11.93
C ALA A 535 -14.41 -2.88 12.93
N ALA A 536 -13.36 -2.07 13.06
CA ALA A 536 -13.40 -0.84 13.83
C ALA A 536 -12.65 0.26 13.07
N CYS A 537 -13.24 1.44 13.03
CA CYS A 537 -12.74 2.61 12.32
C CYS A 537 -12.88 3.84 13.19
N VAL A 538 -11.92 4.76 13.06
CA VAL A 538 -12.01 6.12 13.59
C VAL A 538 -11.78 7.12 12.47
N VAL A 539 -12.37 8.30 12.62
CA VAL A 539 -12.12 9.45 11.74
C VAL A 539 -11.14 10.39 12.43
N LEU A 540 -9.96 10.55 11.85
CA LEU A 540 -8.97 11.53 12.27
C LEU A 540 -9.09 12.77 11.37
N SER A 541 -9.06 13.96 11.96
CA SER A 541 -9.04 15.21 11.19
C SER A 541 -8.28 16.31 11.92
N ARG A 542 -8.04 17.42 11.20
CA ARG A 542 -7.44 18.63 11.76
C ARG A 542 -8.44 19.57 12.42
N SER A 543 -9.74 19.27 12.31
CA SER A 543 -10.78 20.08 12.94
C SER A 543 -10.75 19.88 14.46
N PRO A 544 -11.00 20.91 15.29
CA PRO A 544 -11.05 20.75 16.74
C PRO A 544 -12.07 19.69 17.19
N SER A 545 -11.70 18.89 18.18
CA SER A 545 -12.60 17.95 18.88
C SER A 545 -12.13 17.76 20.34
N PRO A 546 -13.00 17.30 21.26
CA PRO A 546 -12.63 17.04 22.66
C PRO A 546 -11.63 15.88 22.83
N VAL A 547 -11.28 15.15 21.77
CA VAL A 547 -10.30 14.05 21.81
C VAL A 547 -9.19 14.34 20.82
N ARG A 548 -7.94 14.42 21.31
CA ARG A 548 -6.76 14.74 20.51
C ARG A 548 -5.76 13.60 20.56
N LEU A 549 -5.18 13.26 19.40
CA LEU A 549 -3.95 12.48 19.34
C LEU A 549 -2.78 13.44 19.56
N ALA A 550 -2.09 13.29 20.69
CA ALA A 550 -0.98 14.18 21.07
C ALA A 550 0.33 13.75 20.39
N SER A 551 0.58 12.45 20.34
CA SER A 551 1.75 11.86 19.71
C SER A 551 1.48 10.41 19.31
N ALA A 552 2.38 9.88 18.49
CA ALA A 552 2.42 8.48 18.09
C ALA A 552 3.89 8.07 17.98
N SER A 553 4.23 6.80 18.16
CA SER A 553 5.60 6.30 17.94
C SER A 553 5.56 4.89 17.35
N LEU A 554 6.49 4.65 16.41
CA LEU A 554 6.77 3.32 15.84
C LEU A 554 8.11 2.82 16.37
N GLY A 555 8.15 1.58 16.82
CA GLY A 555 9.34 0.91 17.34
C GLY A 555 9.57 -0.45 16.72
N ALA A 556 10.79 -0.95 16.90
CA ALA A 556 11.17 -2.31 16.58
C ALA A 556 10.32 -3.34 17.34
N PRO A 557 10.13 -4.57 16.81
CA PRO A 557 9.42 -5.63 17.50
C PRO A 557 9.94 -5.85 18.93
N GLY A 558 9.05 -6.01 19.92
CA GLY A 558 9.41 -6.24 21.32
C GLY A 558 9.94 -5.01 22.06
N THR A 559 9.99 -3.83 21.42
CA THR A 559 10.52 -2.59 22.05
C THR A 559 9.44 -1.70 22.65
N LEU A 560 8.43 -2.32 23.26
CA LEU A 560 7.23 -1.66 23.75
C LEU A 560 7.51 -0.50 24.73
N ALA A 561 8.34 -0.72 25.75
CA ALA A 561 8.68 0.33 26.71
C ALA A 561 9.38 1.53 26.05
N LYS A 562 10.19 1.27 25.01
CA LYS A 562 10.89 2.32 24.26
C LYS A 562 9.92 3.12 23.39
N ALA A 563 9.04 2.46 22.65
CA ALA A 563 8.01 3.12 21.86
C ALA A 563 7.06 3.97 22.74
N ALA A 564 6.65 3.42 23.89
CA ALA A 564 5.87 4.15 24.88
C ALA A 564 6.60 5.38 25.42
N ALA A 565 7.85 5.22 25.86
CA ALA A 565 8.65 6.33 26.39
C ALA A 565 8.88 7.44 25.34
N MET A 566 9.13 7.07 24.09
CA MET A 566 9.24 8.02 22.97
C MET A 566 7.94 8.78 22.75
N ALA A 567 6.80 8.08 22.66
CA ALA A 567 5.50 8.72 22.47
C ALA A 567 5.17 9.68 23.62
N LEU A 568 5.42 9.30 24.87
CA LEU A 568 5.18 10.17 26.03
C LEU A 568 6.07 11.41 26.04
N SER A 569 7.36 11.22 25.73
CA SER A 569 8.30 12.33 25.60
C SER A 569 7.87 13.30 24.50
N GLU A 570 7.41 12.81 23.34
CA GLU A 570 6.88 13.64 22.26
C GLU A 570 5.60 14.38 22.65
N ALA A 571 4.77 13.78 23.52
CA ALA A 571 3.57 14.41 24.05
C ALA A 571 3.84 15.42 25.18
N GLY A 572 5.07 15.49 25.71
CA GLY A 572 5.41 16.30 26.88
C GLY A 572 4.72 15.82 28.17
N LEU A 573 4.38 14.53 28.26
CA LEU A 573 3.71 13.94 29.42
C LEU A 573 4.68 13.09 30.23
N SER A 574 4.55 13.12 31.56
CA SER A 574 5.24 12.22 32.47
C SER A 574 4.36 11.00 32.82
N ALA A 575 5.00 9.91 33.24
CA ALA A 575 4.32 8.64 33.52
C ALA A 575 3.29 8.59 34.69
N PRO A 576 3.33 9.43 35.75
CA PRO A 576 2.48 9.19 36.92
C PRO A 576 0.98 9.47 36.72
N ASP A 577 0.58 10.19 35.66
CA ASP A 577 -0.82 10.58 35.40
C ASP A 577 -1.47 9.80 34.24
N LEU A 578 -0.89 8.67 33.83
CA LEU A 578 -1.20 8.02 32.55
C LEU A 578 -1.73 6.60 32.72
N ILE A 579 -2.85 6.31 32.08
CA ILE A 579 -3.38 4.96 31.95
C ILE A 579 -2.78 4.28 30.73
N VAL A 580 -2.19 3.10 30.93
CA VAL A 580 -1.61 2.28 29.87
C VAL A 580 -2.56 1.15 29.51
N THR A 581 -2.94 1.05 28.25
CA THR A 581 -3.70 -0.09 27.72
C THR A 581 -2.85 -0.82 26.68
N SER A 582 -2.67 -2.13 26.89
CA SER A 582 -1.97 -3.01 25.96
C SER A 582 -2.97 -3.85 25.18
N THR A 583 -2.79 -3.97 23.87
CA THR A 583 -3.58 -4.89 23.03
C THR A 583 -2.96 -6.29 22.96
N ALA A 584 -1.71 -6.44 23.40
CA ALA A 584 -1.05 -7.73 23.60
C ALA A 584 -1.20 -8.12 25.07
N GLY A 585 -1.59 -9.36 25.36
CA GLY A 585 -1.89 -9.85 26.73
C GLY A 585 -0.75 -9.77 27.77
N ALA A 586 0.37 -9.12 27.47
CA ALA A 586 1.44 -8.81 28.42
C ALA A 586 1.23 -7.43 29.06
N VAL A 587 1.11 -7.41 30.39
CA VAL A 587 0.90 -6.21 31.18
C VAL A 587 2.19 -5.38 31.27
N VAL A 588 2.12 -4.11 30.86
CA VAL A 588 3.23 -3.12 30.91
C VAL A 588 3.37 -2.50 32.32
N THR A 589 2.88 -3.15 33.37
CA THR A 589 2.86 -2.60 34.74
C THR A 589 4.22 -2.56 35.41
N ARG A 590 5.19 -3.37 34.96
CA ARG A 590 6.50 -3.45 35.65
C ARG A 590 7.52 -2.39 35.23
N ALA A 591 7.34 -1.75 34.08
CA ALA A 591 8.27 -0.73 33.58
C ALA A 591 7.83 0.72 33.90
N LEU A 592 6.55 0.93 34.23
CA LEU A 592 5.96 2.24 34.48
C LEU A 592 5.17 2.12 35.81
N GLY A 593 5.67 2.72 36.89
CA GLY A 593 5.15 2.55 38.25
C GLY A 593 3.62 2.62 38.33
N ALA A 594 3.01 1.57 38.87
CA ALA A 594 1.57 1.33 38.78
C ALA A 594 0.74 2.16 39.78
N ALA A 595 -0.37 2.72 39.29
CA ALA A 595 -1.57 2.92 40.10
C ALA A 595 -2.88 2.69 39.31
N ASP A 596 -2.99 3.05 38.03
CA ASP A 596 -4.26 2.87 37.28
C ASP A 596 -4.02 2.36 35.84
N VAL A 597 -4.05 1.03 35.67
CA VAL A 597 -3.95 0.37 34.35
C VAL A 597 -5.31 -0.19 33.98
N VAL A 598 -6.00 0.43 33.01
CA VAL A 598 -7.16 -0.17 32.35
C VAL A 598 -6.63 -1.17 31.33
N SER A 599 -6.41 -2.39 31.82
CA SER A 599 -6.16 -3.55 30.97
C SER A 599 -7.45 -3.87 30.23
N MET A 600 -7.51 -3.62 28.92
CA MET A 600 -8.37 -4.42 28.06
C MET A 600 -7.84 -5.85 28.17
N HIS A 601 -8.52 -6.65 28.99
CA HIS A 601 -8.19 -8.06 29.14
C HIS A 601 -8.17 -8.70 27.76
N ALA A 602 -7.15 -9.53 27.54
CA ALA A 602 -6.98 -10.39 26.37
C ALA A 602 -8.35 -10.83 25.84
N LEU A 603 -8.81 -10.18 24.77
CA LEU A 603 -9.91 -10.69 23.98
C LEU A 603 -9.37 -12.00 23.39
N ALA A 604 -9.74 -13.12 24.03
CA ALA A 604 -9.38 -14.49 23.61
C ALA A 604 -9.59 -14.67 22.09
N PRO A 605 -8.87 -15.62 21.46
CA PRO A 605 -8.18 -15.41 20.18
C PRO A 605 -9.08 -14.76 19.13
N MET A 606 -9.04 -13.43 19.08
CA MET A 606 -9.75 -12.67 18.05
C MET A 606 -8.81 -12.42 16.89
N ALA A 607 -9.37 -12.34 15.68
CA ALA A 607 -8.63 -11.83 14.54
C ALA A 607 -8.11 -10.41 14.88
N PRO A 608 -6.78 -10.17 14.84
CA PRO A 608 -6.21 -9.19 15.75
C PRO A 608 -6.13 -7.74 15.23
N SER A 609 -6.28 -7.47 13.93
CA SER A 609 -6.17 -6.09 13.42
C SER A 609 -7.36 -5.21 13.81
N TYR A 610 -8.58 -5.78 13.81
CA TYR A 610 -9.79 -5.12 14.32
C TYR A 610 -9.67 -4.81 15.82
N ALA A 611 -9.16 -5.74 16.63
CA ALA A 611 -9.04 -5.57 18.09
C ALA A 611 -8.16 -4.36 18.46
N SER A 612 -7.04 -4.17 17.73
CA SER A 612 -6.19 -2.99 17.93
C SER A 612 -6.90 -1.67 17.60
N SER A 613 -7.79 -1.66 16.60
CA SER A 613 -8.61 -0.49 16.25
C SER A 613 -9.75 -0.26 17.25
N LEU A 614 -10.32 -1.33 17.82
CA LEU A 614 -11.33 -1.24 18.88
C LEU A 614 -10.74 -0.61 20.16
N ALA A 615 -9.49 -0.94 20.50
CA ALA A 615 -8.82 -0.29 21.63
C ALA A 615 -8.70 1.24 21.45
N LEU A 616 -8.47 1.71 20.22
CA LEU A 616 -8.47 3.14 19.90
C LEU A 616 -9.85 3.78 20.09
N THR A 617 -10.89 3.09 19.64
CA THR A 617 -12.29 3.46 19.85
C THR A 617 -12.61 3.60 21.35
N GLU A 618 -12.26 2.60 22.16
CA GLU A 618 -12.56 2.61 23.60
C GLU A 618 -11.80 3.72 24.34
N ALA A 619 -10.51 3.90 24.04
CA ALA A 619 -9.71 4.96 24.63
C ALA A 619 -10.23 6.36 24.26
N ALA A 620 -10.59 6.56 22.98
CA ALA A 620 -11.17 7.82 22.54
C ALA A 620 -12.51 8.10 23.25
N SER A 621 -13.37 7.10 23.40
CA SER A 621 -14.62 7.21 24.15
C SER A 621 -14.41 7.53 25.63
N ALA A 622 -13.41 6.93 26.27
CA ALA A 622 -13.08 7.19 27.68
C ALA A 622 -12.54 8.60 27.92
N VAL A 623 -11.72 9.12 27.01
CA VAL A 623 -11.26 10.51 27.05
C VAL A 623 -12.43 11.46 26.79
N ARG A 624 -13.30 11.13 25.83
CA ARG A 624 -14.47 11.94 25.45
C ARG A 624 -15.48 12.07 26.59
N SER A 625 -15.76 11.00 27.32
CA SER A 625 -16.70 11.00 28.45
C SER A 625 -16.16 11.74 29.68
N GLY A 626 -14.88 12.09 29.68
CA GLY A 626 -14.20 12.68 30.83
C GLY A 626 -13.81 11.66 31.89
N ALA A 627 -13.98 10.35 31.64
CA ALA A 627 -13.53 9.29 32.53
C ALA A 627 -12.00 9.36 32.73
N HIS A 628 -11.26 9.70 31.67
CA HIS A 628 -9.80 9.84 31.71
C HIS A 628 -9.33 11.12 31.00
N ARG A 629 -8.24 11.73 31.49
CA ARG A 629 -7.66 12.93 30.88
C ARG A 629 -6.60 12.59 29.81
N HIS A 630 -5.85 11.53 30.03
CA HIS A 630 -4.77 11.05 29.14
C HIS A 630 -4.80 9.52 29.10
N VAL A 631 -4.60 8.93 27.92
CA VAL A 631 -4.53 7.48 27.69
C VAL A 631 -3.37 7.17 26.75
N LEU A 632 -2.55 6.19 27.10
CA LEU A 632 -1.53 5.62 26.23
C LEU A 632 -1.96 4.23 25.76
N LEU A 633 -2.11 4.08 24.45
CA LEU A 633 -2.35 2.81 23.80
C LEU A 633 -1.03 2.26 23.28
N VAL A 634 -0.78 0.98 23.51
CA VAL A 634 0.38 0.30 22.92
C VAL A 634 -0.01 -1.06 22.37
N ALA A 635 0.49 -1.36 21.18
CA ALA A 635 0.37 -2.67 20.54
C ALA A 635 1.74 -3.15 20.12
N ASP A 636 2.10 -4.37 20.53
CA ASP A 636 3.32 -5.04 20.12
C ASP A 636 3.00 -6.21 19.18
N ALA A 637 3.80 -6.36 18.14
CA ALA A 637 3.69 -7.43 17.17
C ALA A 637 5.09 -7.82 16.65
N PRO A 638 5.27 -9.05 16.12
CA PRO A 638 6.51 -9.46 15.46
C PRO A 638 6.94 -8.54 14.32
N GLU A 639 5.98 -7.83 13.72
CA GLU A 639 6.19 -6.88 12.63
C GLU A 639 6.55 -5.48 13.17
N GLY A 640 6.28 -5.16 14.43
CA GLY A 640 6.66 -3.88 15.04
C GLY A 640 5.78 -3.48 16.21
N THR A 641 6.23 -2.50 16.99
CA THR A 641 5.50 -1.95 18.12
C THR A 641 4.98 -0.54 17.80
N VAL A 642 3.71 -0.24 18.11
CA VAL A 642 3.12 1.09 17.97
C VAL A 642 2.59 1.60 19.29
N ALA A 643 2.84 2.87 19.60
CA ALA A 643 2.33 3.58 20.77
C ALA A 643 1.59 4.86 20.35
N LEU A 644 0.39 5.10 20.87
CA LEU A 644 -0.40 6.32 20.62
C LEU A 644 -0.78 6.99 21.93
N VAL A 645 -0.54 8.29 22.04
CA VAL A 645 -0.96 9.10 23.20
C VAL A 645 -2.21 9.88 22.84
N ILE A 646 -3.30 9.61 23.55
CA ILE A 646 -4.58 10.28 23.42
C ILE A 646 -4.78 11.17 24.62
N VAL A 647 -5.19 12.41 24.40
CA VAL A 647 -5.43 13.40 25.46
C VAL A 647 -6.77 14.08 25.26
N ARG A 648 -7.32 14.59 26.36
CA ARG A 648 -8.46 15.50 26.28
C ARG A 648 -8.07 16.73 25.47
N GLY A 649 -8.78 16.99 24.39
CA GLY A 649 -8.63 18.18 23.58
C GLY A 649 -9.04 19.42 24.37
N GLU A 650 -8.19 20.44 24.35
CA GLU A 650 -8.60 21.79 24.74
C GLU A 650 -9.35 22.41 23.54
N PRO A 651 -10.53 23.02 23.78
CA PRO A 651 -11.36 23.64 22.73
C PRO A 651 -10.68 24.80 22.01
#